data_AF-A0A6M0FJL8-F1
#
_entry.id   AF-A0A6M0FJL8-F1
#
_cell.length_a   1.000
_cell.length_b   1.000
_cell.length_c   1.000
_cell.angle_alpha   90.00
_cell.angle_beta   90.00
_cell.angle_gamma   90.00
#
_symmetry.space_group_name_H-M   'P 1'
#
loop_
_entity.id
_entity.type
_entity.pdbx_description
1 polymer ?
#
loop_
_entity_poly.entity_id
_entity_poly.type
_entity_poly.pdbx_seq_one_letter_code
_entity_poly.pdbx_strand_id
1 'polypeptide(L)'
;MASNLLQKIWRVLNTEIEFNLLESETVKGGVEGGKAVFEIAEVIQENATDLSLLKPFINNIDSLLDALNSPLGQVVKEGLPFLPIATGIITYIIKKTGHEPTLEDEVQLVAQAAYLESLRQFLIDHPEISEKLETEASEAVQKQIKKWDEEIYFNDRKAKDTLIFFYDSPLRKKFYEILIARMKESGLDDNMAENVTEIISRSTHRYLKEAVLEVKDDAKKLAGIYGGGWQQDLEIYSSIDKYLEEAIAEKPKEKVFDENFSFQDIYVPLEVKSVDSNGKVEETATPQNIEEWAKAILLDEKKNKQVLFIQAGPGRGKSVFCRMFADFVRRELHPIYTPILIRLRDVRNFAANIDETLANAVGRDFVTSDSGWLTDRNTRFLFLLDGFDELLLERGATNELKPFLEQVAQFQKQAGDNSERGHRVLITGRPLALYGIERLMPQNLERVSILPMDDDIQQRWFEKWQTIVGEVEAEKFQEFLHREQCPEQVEELAREPLLLYLLAAMHRDGKLQVEMFADANVGGAKILIYEQALEWVLEKQRMEEGRNLSLEITKLEPRDLEILLAEAGLCVVQSGGEYAAIKMIEDRLLEQGCQELKDLIENARQNKREDGLKNPLAAFYLKKSETASNNSVEFFHKSFGEFLCAKRMVEGLEDLTEKTERRGQVNYFVSDKELERQVYDLFGYGRLTVEVVGYLMALLVKSEVKLEVLFQRLHGFYLDWCKGKFIDEMEEALSQKVRQLWKWGIKSGQRQVDIYTGLNVMILLFELHSYGQSQEELREQLHFYPCGQPDSENFDQTRLLRMIGYSQCLGSVAFMEIVGSFLNGADLSGADLSFADLSGANLSDANLRSANLSGANLSGVKLIGAKLIGAKLIGANFSSANLSGANLSGIDLRSADLIGVNLSSANLSSTNLIGAKLIDAKLSGADLRSANLRSANLSLANLSDADLSGIDLSAAYLIGADLSDANLSAAYLIGADLSDANLSAAYLIGADLIGADLSDADLSGANLSGADLSNIKWDNQTKWSNTIGLHEAIGVPEDLQQNPEFATAVAHSEAVSQQQE
;
A
#
# COMPACT_ATOMS: atom_id res chain seq x y z
N MET A 1 45.89 -28.96 31.68
CA MET A 1 45.65 -28.81 33.13
C MET A 1 45.06 -27.43 33.34
N ALA A 2 43.76 -27.28 33.09
CA ALA A 2 43.03 -26.04 33.31
C ALA A 2 42.76 -25.95 34.80
N SER A 3 43.57 -25.17 35.52
CA SER A 3 43.32 -24.89 36.92
C SER A 3 42.12 -23.96 37.01
N ASN A 4 41.14 -24.40 37.77
CA ASN A 4 39.97 -23.66 38.23
C ASN A 4 40.33 -22.19 38.57
N LEU A 5 39.86 -21.25 37.74
CA LEU A 5 40.41 -19.89 37.53
C LEU A 5 39.94 -18.91 38.62
N LEU A 6 38.66 -18.96 38.98
CA LEU A 6 38.09 -18.26 40.14
C LEU A 6 38.45 -18.95 41.45
N GLN A 7 38.58 -20.27 41.46
CA GLN A 7 39.18 -20.98 42.59
C GLN A 7 40.61 -20.52 42.87
N LYS A 8 41.33 -19.88 41.93
CA LYS A 8 42.64 -19.27 42.20
C LYS A 8 42.53 -17.87 42.80
N ILE A 9 41.63 -17.01 42.34
CA ILE A 9 41.38 -15.68 42.95
C ILE A 9 40.84 -15.86 44.39
N TRP A 10 39.84 -16.73 44.53
CA TRP A 10 39.28 -17.12 45.82
C TRP A 10 40.26 -17.97 46.65
N ARG A 11 41.10 -18.83 46.04
CA ARG A 11 42.23 -19.45 46.77
C ARG A 11 43.26 -18.44 47.21
N VAL A 12 43.63 -17.42 46.44
CA VAL A 12 44.62 -16.41 46.86
C VAL A 12 44.10 -15.66 48.07
N LEU A 13 42.80 -15.34 48.08
CA LEU A 13 42.09 -14.84 49.27
C LEU A 13 42.12 -15.83 50.46
N ASN A 14 42.20 -17.14 50.18
CA ASN A 14 42.23 -18.22 51.18
C ASN A 14 43.61 -18.86 51.50
N THR A 15 44.69 -18.61 50.76
CA THR A 15 45.98 -19.36 50.87
C THR A 15 47.20 -18.50 51.19
N GLU A 16 47.26 -17.21 50.83
CA GLU A 16 48.37 -16.31 51.26
C GLU A 16 48.07 -15.53 52.54
N ILE A 17 46.86 -15.67 53.08
CA ILE A 17 46.45 -15.10 54.36
C ILE A 17 46.20 -16.30 55.27
N GLU A 18 47.01 -16.52 56.31
CA GLU A 18 46.81 -17.61 57.27
C GLU A 18 45.36 -17.62 57.80
N PHE A 19 44.52 -18.48 57.21
CA PHE A 19 43.25 -18.92 57.76
C PHE A 19 43.40 -20.41 58.04
N ASN A 20 43.97 -20.72 59.20
CA ASN A 20 43.87 -22.05 59.79
C ASN A 20 42.43 -22.29 60.23
N LEU A 21 41.59 -22.81 59.34
CA LEU A 21 40.42 -23.56 59.70
C LEU A 21 40.40 -24.87 58.89
N LEU A 22 40.15 -25.93 59.66
CA LEU A 22 40.12 -27.35 59.36
C LEU A 22 39.54 -27.75 57.99
N GLU A 23 40.06 -28.87 57.49
CA GLU A 23 39.51 -29.81 56.50
C GLU A 23 38.29 -29.37 55.68
N SER A 24 38.49 -29.36 54.36
CA SER A 24 37.51 -29.10 53.30
C SER A 24 36.11 -29.69 53.55
N GLU A 25 35.15 -28.83 53.86
CA GLU A 25 33.76 -29.04 53.47
C GLU A 25 33.44 -28.10 52.30
N THR A 26 32.74 -28.67 51.33
CA THR A 26 32.42 -28.16 49.99
C THR A 26 31.86 -26.73 49.97
N VAL A 27 32.37 -25.89 49.05
CA VAL A 27 31.70 -24.63 48.65
C VAL A 27 30.26 -24.95 48.26
N LYS A 28 29.29 -24.29 48.91
CA LYS A 28 27.86 -24.54 48.68
C LYS A 28 27.35 -23.75 47.48
N GLY A 29 27.80 -24.07 46.26
CA GLY A 29 27.18 -23.48 45.07
C GLY A 29 25.70 -23.86 44.94
N GLY A 30 24.88 -22.96 44.39
CA GLY A 30 23.42 -23.09 44.29
C GLY A 30 22.69 -21.90 44.95
N VAL A 31 21.48 -22.13 45.46
CA VAL A 31 20.63 -21.09 46.10
C VAL A 31 21.33 -20.40 47.29
N GLU A 32 22.10 -21.14 48.11
CA GLU A 32 22.85 -20.56 49.23
C GLU A 32 23.97 -19.63 48.75
N GLY A 33 24.64 -19.95 47.63
CA GLY A 33 25.62 -19.07 47.00
C GLY A 33 24.99 -17.78 46.46
N GLY A 34 23.79 -17.86 45.90
CA GLY A 34 23.02 -16.68 45.48
C GLY A 34 22.73 -15.73 46.64
N LYS A 35 22.26 -16.25 47.78
CA LYS A 35 22.03 -15.48 49.02
C LYS A 35 23.30 -14.81 49.53
N ALA A 36 24.44 -15.51 49.48
CA ALA A 36 25.73 -14.94 49.88
C ALA A 36 26.20 -13.78 48.98
N VAL A 37 25.86 -13.78 47.67
CA VAL A 37 26.17 -12.64 46.77
C VAL A 37 25.42 -11.38 47.21
N PHE A 38 24.16 -11.49 47.63
CA PHE A 38 23.38 -10.35 48.13
C PHE A 38 23.92 -9.82 49.47
N GLU A 39 24.27 -10.72 50.40
CA GLU A 39 24.88 -10.34 51.68
C GLU A 39 26.23 -9.59 51.49
N ILE A 40 27.03 -9.96 50.48
CA ILE A 40 28.25 -9.21 50.11
C ILE A 40 27.91 -7.80 49.64
N ALA A 41 26.90 -7.67 48.80
CA ALA A 41 26.52 -6.39 48.23
C ALA A 41 26.01 -5.42 49.31
N GLU A 42 25.21 -5.91 50.27
CA GLU A 42 24.69 -5.15 51.41
C GLU A 42 25.85 -4.59 52.27
N VAL A 43 26.85 -5.43 52.57
CA VAL A 43 28.04 -5.01 53.33
C VAL A 43 28.84 -3.90 52.63
N ILE A 44 28.94 -3.96 51.29
CA ILE A 44 29.64 -2.94 50.49
C ILE A 44 28.84 -1.63 50.48
N GLN A 45 27.51 -1.69 50.43
CA GLN A 45 26.65 -0.53 50.44
C GLN A 45 26.65 0.19 51.80
N GLU A 46 26.66 -0.55 52.91
CA GLU A 46 26.62 0.01 54.27
C GLU A 46 27.98 0.53 54.77
N ASN A 47 29.10 -0.06 54.34
CA ASN A 47 30.44 0.29 54.81
C ASN A 47 31.48 0.24 53.68
N ALA A 48 31.36 1.17 52.72
CA ALA A 48 32.14 1.23 51.46
C ALA A 48 33.68 1.26 51.56
N THR A 49 34.28 1.19 52.76
CA THR A 49 35.74 1.31 52.95
C THR A 49 36.40 0.18 53.77
N ASP A 50 35.65 -0.70 54.45
CA ASP A 50 36.24 -1.81 55.23
C ASP A 50 35.99 -3.18 54.58
N LEU A 51 36.81 -3.47 53.58
CA LEU A 51 36.80 -4.71 52.81
C LEU A 51 37.19 -5.96 53.63
N SER A 52 37.53 -5.81 54.92
CA SER A 52 37.77 -6.95 55.83
C SER A 52 36.47 -7.66 56.27
N LEU A 53 35.33 -6.98 56.13
CA LEU A 53 33.98 -7.50 56.44
C LEU A 53 33.44 -8.47 55.38
N LEU A 54 34.00 -8.47 54.17
CA LEU A 54 33.65 -9.41 53.08
C LEU A 54 34.10 -10.85 53.35
N LYS A 55 35.07 -11.03 54.24
CA LYS A 55 35.77 -12.28 54.53
C LYS A 55 34.88 -13.52 54.82
N PRO A 56 33.73 -13.44 55.51
CA PRO A 56 32.89 -14.61 55.79
C PRO A 56 32.13 -15.15 54.56
N PHE A 57 31.73 -14.25 53.65
CA PHE A 57 30.81 -14.54 52.55
C PHE A 57 31.52 -15.05 51.29
N ILE A 58 32.76 -14.60 51.11
CA ILE A 58 33.71 -15.01 50.07
C ILE A 58 33.87 -16.55 49.97
N ASN A 59 33.69 -17.27 51.08
CA ASN A 59 33.84 -18.73 51.11
C ASN A 59 32.65 -19.51 50.53
N ASN A 60 31.53 -18.85 50.24
CA ASN A 60 30.26 -19.50 49.88
C ASN A 60 29.84 -19.29 48.41
N ILE A 61 30.62 -18.57 47.60
CA ILE A 61 30.25 -18.18 46.23
C ILE A 61 31.24 -18.79 45.24
N ASP A 62 30.74 -19.46 44.20
CA ASP A 62 31.54 -20.00 43.11
C ASP A 62 31.66 -18.96 41.96
N SER A 63 30.63 -18.13 41.75
CA SER A 63 30.54 -17.12 40.70
C SER A 63 29.58 -15.99 41.09
N LEU A 64 29.78 -14.76 40.57
CA LEU A 64 28.77 -13.72 40.72
C LEU A 64 27.44 -14.11 40.06
N LEU A 65 27.48 -14.96 39.02
CA LEU A 65 26.29 -15.54 38.40
C LEU A 65 25.48 -16.41 39.35
N ASP A 66 26.01 -16.80 40.52
CA ASP A 66 25.22 -17.46 41.55
C ASP A 66 24.03 -16.60 42.01
N ALA A 67 24.07 -15.27 41.82
CA ALA A 67 22.93 -14.38 41.99
C ALA A 67 21.70 -14.82 41.17
N LEU A 68 21.90 -15.46 40.01
CA LEU A 68 20.82 -15.99 39.18
C LEU A 68 20.09 -17.19 39.81
N ASN A 69 20.66 -17.82 40.84
CA ASN A 69 20.04 -18.91 41.58
C ASN A 69 18.96 -18.42 42.55
N SER A 70 19.00 -17.15 42.95
CA SER A 70 18.02 -16.54 43.83
C SER A 70 16.78 -16.04 43.06
N PRO A 71 15.69 -15.69 43.77
CA PRO A 71 14.58 -14.94 43.19
C PRO A 71 15.08 -13.64 42.55
N LEU A 72 14.97 -13.49 41.23
CA LEU A 72 15.45 -12.28 40.55
C LEU A 72 14.61 -11.04 40.89
N GLY A 73 13.37 -11.21 41.37
CA GLY A 73 12.60 -10.09 41.94
C GLY A 73 13.26 -9.46 43.18
N GLN A 74 14.06 -10.21 43.95
CA GLN A 74 14.87 -9.66 45.05
C GLN A 74 16.04 -8.80 44.56
N VAL A 75 16.57 -9.07 43.36
CA VAL A 75 17.66 -8.29 42.74
C VAL A 75 17.28 -6.81 42.61
N VAL A 76 16.00 -6.51 42.33
CA VAL A 76 15.50 -5.14 42.23
C VAL A 76 15.16 -4.56 43.61
N LYS A 77 14.50 -5.33 44.47
CA LYS A 77 14.00 -4.88 45.78
C LYS A 77 15.10 -4.44 46.75
N GLU A 78 16.25 -5.11 46.70
CA GLU A 78 17.37 -4.82 47.61
C GLU A 78 18.23 -3.65 47.13
N GLY A 79 18.06 -3.17 45.88
CA GLY A 79 18.73 -1.97 45.37
C GLY A 79 20.26 -2.10 45.22
N LEU A 80 20.77 -3.33 45.21
CA LEU A 80 22.20 -3.66 45.30
C LEU A 80 22.92 -3.54 43.94
N PRO A 81 23.94 -2.68 43.80
CA PRO A 81 24.69 -2.58 42.53
C PRO A 81 25.78 -3.67 42.46
N PHE A 82 25.88 -4.36 41.32
CA PHE A 82 26.84 -5.44 41.09
C PHE A 82 28.22 -4.94 40.66
N LEU A 83 28.30 -3.78 39.97
CA LEU A 83 29.59 -3.21 39.55
C LEU A 83 30.51 -2.91 40.75
N PRO A 84 30.06 -2.25 41.83
CA PRO A 84 30.88 -1.98 43.02
C PRO A 84 31.43 -3.24 43.71
N ILE A 85 30.75 -4.39 43.55
CA ILE A 85 31.22 -5.67 44.10
C ILE A 85 32.47 -6.13 43.36
N ALA A 86 32.42 -6.17 42.02
CA ALA A 86 33.56 -6.56 41.21
C ALA A 86 34.73 -5.58 41.35
N THR A 87 34.46 -4.27 41.30
CA THR A 87 35.49 -3.24 41.39
C THR A 87 36.12 -3.21 42.80
N GLY A 88 35.31 -3.37 43.84
CA GLY A 88 35.77 -3.52 45.23
C GLY A 88 36.67 -4.74 45.46
N ILE A 89 36.33 -5.90 44.87
CA ILE A 89 37.16 -7.12 44.95
C ILE A 89 38.53 -6.89 44.28
N ILE A 90 38.57 -6.30 43.09
CA ILE A 90 39.81 -6.01 42.37
C ILE A 90 40.70 -5.08 43.20
N THR A 91 40.14 -3.94 43.64
CA THR A 91 40.84 -2.96 44.47
C THR A 91 41.33 -3.57 45.78
N TYR A 92 40.56 -4.46 46.41
CA TYR A 92 40.97 -5.16 47.63
C TYR A 92 42.20 -6.05 47.41
N ILE A 93 42.18 -6.88 46.36
CA ILE A 93 43.28 -7.79 46.04
C ILE A 93 44.56 -6.99 45.81
N ILE A 94 44.48 -5.91 45.03
CA ILE A 94 45.61 -5.03 44.72
C ILE A 94 46.17 -4.40 46.01
N LYS A 95 45.31 -3.80 46.84
CA LYS A 95 45.72 -3.13 48.09
C LYS A 95 46.34 -4.10 49.10
N LYS A 96 45.89 -5.35 49.13
CA LYS A 96 46.31 -6.33 50.14
C LYS A 96 47.52 -7.18 49.73
N THR A 97 47.61 -7.56 48.46
CA THR A 97 48.69 -8.42 47.94
C THR A 97 49.83 -7.62 47.30
N GLY A 98 49.59 -6.34 46.97
CA GLY A 98 50.53 -5.49 46.23
C GLY A 98 50.71 -5.90 44.76
N HIS A 99 49.97 -6.91 44.29
CA HIS A 99 50.05 -7.43 42.94
C HIS A 99 48.68 -7.32 42.25
N GLU A 100 48.69 -6.84 41.02
CA GLU A 100 47.51 -6.76 40.18
C GLU A 100 47.16 -8.12 39.58
N PRO A 101 45.87 -8.56 39.64
CA PRO A 101 45.41 -9.81 39.02
C PRO A 101 45.75 -9.92 37.53
N THR A 102 45.53 -11.10 36.94
CA THR A 102 45.71 -11.25 35.50
C THR A 102 44.58 -10.55 34.75
N LEU A 103 44.84 -10.12 33.52
CA LEU A 103 43.82 -9.45 32.72
C LEU A 103 42.61 -10.36 32.46
N GLU A 104 42.86 -11.66 32.25
CA GLU A 104 41.81 -12.67 32.10
C GLU A 104 40.86 -12.70 33.29
N ASP A 105 41.42 -12.69 34.49
CA ASP A 105 40.69 -12.73 35.76
C ASP A 105 39.84 -11.47 35.98
N GLU A 106 40.42 -10.29 35.73
CA GLU A 106 39.73 -9.00 35.89
C GLU A 106 38.56 -8.88 34.91
N VAL A 107 38.76 -9.24 33.64
CA VAL A 107 37.72 -9.17 32.61
C VAL A 107 36.58 -10.14 32.89
N GLN A 108 36.86 -11.36 33.34
CA GLN A 108 35.80 -12.33 33.66
C GLN A 108 34.93 -11.86 34.82
N LEU A 109 35.52 -11.25 35.85
CA LEU A 109 34.80 -10.75 37.02
C LEU A 109 33.93 -9.54 36.65
N VAL A 110 34.52 -8.56 35.96
CA VAL A 110 33.83 -7.34 35.54
C VAL A 110 32.72 -7.64 34.52
N ALA A 111 32.93 -8.62 33.62
CA ALA A 111 31.90 -9.05 32.67
C ALA A 111 30.68 -9.70 33.35
N GLN A 112 30.88 -10.49 34.40
CA GLN A 112 29.76 -11.06 35.17
C GLN A 112 28.97 -9.97 35.89
N ALA A 113 29.67 -9.04 36.55
CA ALA A 113 29.04 -7.93 37.25
C ALA A 113 28.28 -7.01 36.27
N ALA A 114 28.87 -6.67 35.12
CA ALA A 114 28.22 -5.88 34.08
C ALA A 114 26.98 -6.56 33.49
N TYR A 115 27.01 -7.89 33.32
CA TYR A 115 25.88 -8.65 32.82
C TYR A 115 24.71 -8.64 33.82
N LEU A 116 25.01 -8.82 35.11
CA LEU A 116 24.02 -8.78 36.19
C LEU A 116 23.49 -7.36 36.44
N GLU A 117 24.34 -6.33 36.31
CA GLU A 117 23.93 -4.93 36.38
C GLU A 117 22.96 -4.59 35.25
N SER A 118 23.25 -5.08 34.04
CA SER A 118 22.35 -4.92 32.90
C SER A 118 21.00 -5.62 33.12
N LEU A 119 20.99 -6.82 33.72
CA LEU A 119 19.76 -7.51 34.10
C LEU A 119 19.00 -6.71 35.17
N ARG A 120 19.69 -6.19 36.19
CA ARG A 120 19.09 -5.39 37.25
C ARG A 120 18.38 -4.16 36.70
N GLN A 121 19.06 -3.38 35.85
CA GLN A 121 18.47 -2.19 35.26
C GLN A 121 17.23 -2.54 34.41
N PHE A 122 17.31 -3.59 33.60
CA PHE A 122 16.17 -4.05 32.81
C PHE A 122 14.96 -4.40 33.70
N LEU A 123 15.18 -5.12 34.81
CA LEU A 123 14.09 -5.47 35.73
C LEU A 123 13.53 -4.27 36.52
N ILE A 124 14.31 -3.20 36.72
CA ILE A 124 13.82 -1.93 37.28
C ILE A 124 12.86 -1.26 36.29
N ASP A 125 13.23 -1.25 35.02
CA ASP A 125 12.45 -0.61 33.96
C ASP A 125 11.20 -1.43 33.57
N HIS A 126 11.19 -2.73 33.88
CA HIS A 126 10.12 -3.70 33.57
C HIS A 126 9.60 -4.46 34.81
N PRO A 127 8.85 -3.78 35.72
CA PRO A 127 8.35 -4.39 36.96
C PRO A 127 7.45 -5.62 36.71
N GLU A 128 6.71 -5.64 35.61
CA GLU A 128 5.83 -6.75 35.21
C GLU A 128 6.58 -8.06 34.92
N ILE A 129 7.83 -7.97 34.47
CA ILE A 129 8.71 -9.13 34.25
C ILE A 129 9.35 -9.52 35.59
N SER A 130 9.76 -8.54 36.39
CA SER A 130 10.34 -8.75 37.73
C SER A 130 9.43 -9.57 38.64
N GLU A 131 8.13 -9.27 38.68
CA GLU A 131 7.13 -9.99 39.50
C GLU A 131 7.01 -11.48 39.14
N LYS A 132 7.27 -11.86 37.88
CA LYS A 132 7.25 -13.26 37.44
C LYS A 132 8.48 -14.04 37.88
N LEU A 133 9.54 -13.37 38.32
CA LEU A 133 10.85 -13.95 38.62
C LEU A 133 11.13 -14.09 40.14
N GLU A 134 10.10 -14.43 40.93
CA GLU A 134 10.18 -14.54 42.41
C GLU A 134 10.52 -15.96 42.93
N THR A 135 10.85 -16.90 42.03
CA THR A 135 11.18 -18.29 42.38
C THR A 135 12.68 -18.52 42.41
N GLU A 136 13.17 -19.53 43.13
CA GLU A 136 14.58 -19.98 43.06
C GLU A 136 14.86 -20.74 41.75
N ALA A 137 16.10 -20.77 41.28
CA ALA A 137 16.47 -21.46 40.03
C ALA A 137 16.38 -22.99 40.17
N SER A 138 16.06 -23.70 39.08
CA SER A 138 16.02 -25.17 39.11
C SER A 138 17.42 -25.80 39.26
N GLU A 139 17.45 -27.09 39.61
CA GLU A 139 18.71 -27.87 39.61
C GLU A 139 19.43 -27.87 38.26
N ALA A 140 18.72 -27.71 37.14
CA ALA A 140 19.32 -27.70 35.81
C ALA A 140 20.11 -26.40 35.57
N VAL A 141 19.51 -25.24 35.87
CA VAL A 141 20.19 -23.93 35.78
C VAL A 141 21.32 -23.83 36.79
N GLN A 142 21.12 -24.30 38.02
CA GLN A 142 22.19 -24.36 39.04
C GLN A 142 23.41 -25.18 38.56
N LYS A 143 23.19 -26.29 37.84
CA LYS A 143 24.28 -27.10 37.25
C LYS A 143 24.99 -26.40 36.10
N GLN A 144 24.27 -25.61 35.30
CA GLN A 144 24.87 -24.81 34.23
C GLN A 144 25.73 -23.68 34.80
N ILE A 145 25.25 -22.98 35.82
CA ILE A 145 26.03 -21.95 36.52
C ILE A 145 27.29 -22.57 37.11
N LYS A 146 27.21 -23.70 37.83
CA LYS A 146 28.43 -24.38 38.36
C LYS A 146 29.48 -24.77 37.33
N LYS A 147 29.12 -24.81 36.05
CA LYS A 147 29.99 -25.23 34.93
C LYS A 147 30.22 -24.13 33.90
N TRP A 148 29.90 -22.88 34.23
CA TRP A 148 29.88 -21.79 33.25
C TRP A 148 31.27 -21.55 32.62
N ASP A 149 32.35 -21.85 33.34
CA ASP A 149 33.74 -21.69 32.93
C ASP A 149 34.33 -22.94 32.26
N GLU A 150 33.69 -24.12 32.40
CA GLU A 150 34.09 -25.34 31.71
C GLU A 150 34.00 -25.12 30.19
N GLU A 151 35.01 -25.60 29.44
CA GLU A 151 35.07 -25.52 27.97
C GLU A 151 35.37 -24.11 27.37
N ILE A 152 35.45 -23.05 28.16
CA ILE A 152 35.86 -21.72 27.66
C ILE A 152 37.39 -21.63 27.59
N TYR A 153 37.96 -21.68 26.37
CA TYR A 153 39.33 -21.20 26.18
C TYR A 153 39.33 -19.66 26.25
N PHE A 154 39.71 -19.08 27.38
CA PHE A 154 39.82 -17.63 27.59
C PHE A 154 41.30 -17.28 27.79
N ASN A 155 41.80 -16.30 27.04
CA ASN A 155 43.19 -15.85 27.15
C ASN A 155 43.26 -14.32 27.08
N ASP A 156 44.42 -13.72 27.37
CA ASP A 156 44.63 -12.26 27.29
C ASP A 156 44.11 -11.61 26.00
N ARG A 157 44.20 -12.29 24.85
CA ARG A 157 43.66 -11.79 23.58
C ARG A 157 42.14 -11.74 23.62
N LYS A 158 41.48 -12.82 24.04
CA LYS A 158 40.02 -12.87 24.18
C LYS A 158 39.50 -11.95 25.29
N ALA A 159 40.28 -11.75 26.35
CA ALA A 159 39.97 -10.78 27.40
C ALA A 159 39.93 -9.35 26.85
N LYS A 160 40.94 -8.98 26.05
CA LYS A 160 40.93 -7.72 25.29
C LYS A 160 39.73 -7.65 24.36
N ASP A 161 39.53 -8.66 23.51
CA ASP A 161 38.42 -8.67 22.54
C ASP A 161 37.05 -8.55 23.25
N THR A 162 36.88 -9.14 24.44
CA THR A 162 35.65 -9.06 25.25
C THR A 162 35.40 -7.66 25.81
N LEU A 163 36.45 -6.95 26.23
CA LEU A 163 36.34 -5.57 26.70
C LEU A 163 35.98 -4.59 25.58
N ILE A 164 36.35 -4.92 24.33
CA ILE A 164 36.07 -4.07 23.16
C ILE A 164 34.69 -4.41 22.57
N PHE A 165 34.37 -5.70 22.48
CA PHE A 165 33.15 -6.23 21.87
C PHE A 165 32.58 -7.39 22.72
N PHE A 166 31.89 -7.06 23.81
CA PHE A 166 31.34 -8.07 24.71
C PHE A 166 30.37 -9.02 24.00
N TYR A 167 29.56 -8.48 23.09
CA TYR A 167 28.49 -9.24 22.43
C TYR A 167 29.00 -10.46 21.64
N ASP A 168 30.14 -10.34 20.94
CA ASP A 168 30.76 -11.43 20.17
C ASP A 168 31.62 -12.38 21.04
N SER A 169 31.75 -12.08 22.33
CA SER A 169 32.65 -12.79 23.23
C SER A 169 32.17 -14.21 23.54
N PRO A 170 33.10 -15.14 23.85
CA PRO A 170 32.72 -16.46 24.34
C PRO A 170 32.01 -16.39 25.70
N LEU A 171 32.24 -15.34 26.50
CA LEU A 171 31.57 -15.14 27.79
C LEU A 171 30.08 -14.86 27.60
N ARG A 172 29.72 -13.95 26.68
CA ARG A 172 28.32 -13.65 26.35
C ARG A 172 27.55 -14.92 26.00
N LYS A 173 28.12 -15.82 25.19
CA LYS A 173 27.42 -17.06 24.79
C LYS A 173 27.00 -17.90 26.00
N LYS A 174 27.88 -18.05 26.99
CA LYS A 174 27.58 -18.78 28.21
C LYS A 174 26.60 -18.05 29.11
N PHE A 175 26.75 -16.74 29.27
CA PHE A 175 25.82 -15.96 30.08
C PHE A 175 24.41 -15.97 29.46
N TYR A 176 24.33 -15.86 28.14
CA TYR A 176 23.09 -15.97 27.37
C TYR A 176 22.41 -17.33 27.57
N GLU A 177 23.15 -18.44 27.43
CA GLU A 177 22.63 -19.81 27.65
C GLU A 177 22.05 -20.00 29.07
N ILE A 178 22.71 -19.43 30.08
CA ILE A 178 22.27 -19.52 31.47
C ILE A 178 21.02 -18.66 31.70
N LEU A 179 21.05 -17.40 31.25
CA LEU A 179 19.97 -16.46 31.51
C LEU A 179 18.70 -16.83 30.73
N ILE A 180 18.82 -17.28 29.48
CA ILE A 180 17.66 -17.73 28.72
C ILE A 180 16.98 -18.93 29.37
N ALA A 181 17.76 -19.91 29.86
CA ALA A 181 17.22 -21.05 30.60
C ALA A 181 16.50 -20.58 31.87
N ARG A 182 17.08 -19.59 32.56
CA ARG A 182 16.48 -19.00 33.75
C ARG A 182 15.19 -18.22 33.46
N MET A 183 15.14 -17.47 32.36
CA MET A 183 13.95 -16.74 31.92
C MET A 183 12.83 -17.68 31.49
N LYS A 184 13.14 -18.82 30.85
CA LYS A 184 12.12 -19.82 30.49
C LYS A 184 11.51 -20.52 31.71
N GLU A 185 12.30 -20.75 32.76
CA GLU A 185 11.82 -21.34 34.02
C GLU A 185 10.77 -20.47 34.76
N SER A 186 10.76 -19.17 34.51
CA SER A 186 9.81 -18.25 35.14
C SER A 186 8.44 -18.21 34.46
N GLY A 187 8.26 -18.97 33.38
CA GLY A 187 7.01 -19.03 32.62
C GLY A 187 6.85 -17.91 31.58
N LEU A 188 7.95 -17.23 31.22
CA LEU A 188 7.99 -16.40 30.01
C LEU A 188 7.94 -17.29 28.77
N ASP A 189 7.26 -16.82 27.71
CA ASP A 189 7.29 -17.51 26.43
C ASP A 189 8.70 -17.50 25.80
N ASP A 190 8.94 -18.45 24.90
CA ASP A 190 10.27 -18.65 24.31
C ASP A 190 10.81 -17.39 23.60
N ASN A 191 9.96 -16.68 22.85
CA ASN A 191 10.37 -15.48 22.10
C ASN A 191 10.65 -14.30 23.04
N MET A 192 9.81 -14.09 24.06
CA MET A 192 10.00 -13.04 25.05
C MET A 192 11.27 -13.29 25.86
N ALA A 193 11.53 -14.53 26.28
CA ALA A 193 12.76 -14.90 26.97
C ALA A 193 14.01 -14.64 26.11
N GLU A 194 13.94 -14.93 24.80
CA GLU A 194 15.03 -14.66 23.84
C GLU A 194 15.28 -13.16 23.68
N ASN A 195 14.22 -12.36 23.47
CA ASN A 195 14.33 -10.91 23.28
C ASN A 195 14.88 -10.21 24.53
N VAL A 196 14.36 -10.53 25.72
CA VAL A 196 14.83 -9.96 26.99
C VAL A 196 16.31 -10.27 27.21
N THR A 197 16.70 -11.52 27.01
CA THR A 197 18.10 -11.95 27.17
C THR A 197 19.03 -11.26 26.15
N GLU A 198 18.54 -11.01 24.95
CA GLU A 198 19.25 -10.29 23.90
C GLU A 198 19.45 -8.80 24.23
N ILE A 199 18.42 -8.12 24.75
CA ILE A 199 18.51 -6.73 25.25
C ILE A 199 19.59 -6.64 26.32
N ILE A 200 19.54 -7.49 27.34
CA ILE A 200 20.52 -7.53 28.44
C ILE A 200 21.94 -7.75 27.90
N SER A 201 22.09 -8.69 26.97
CA SER A 201 23.40 -9.01 26.38
C SER A 201 24.02 -7.84 25.63
N ARG A 202 23.21 -6.99 24.99
CA ARG A 202 23.68 -5.79 24.26
C ARG A 202 23.96 -4.62 25.20
N SER A 203 23.13 -4.44 26.22
CA SER A 203 23.30 -3.39 27.23
C SER A 203 24.53 -3.63 28.13
N THR A 204 24.95 -4.88 28.31
CA THR A 204 26.09 -5.27 29.17
C THR A 204 27.39 -4.51 28.87
N HIS A 205 27.65 -4.19 27.60
CA HIS A 205 28.89 -3.50 27.21
C HIS A 205 29.03 -2.11 27.84
N ARG A 206 27.92 -1.38 28.03
CA ARG A 206 27.90 -0.08 28.69
C ARG A 206 28.42 -0.18 30.13
N TYR A 207 27.87 -1.12 30.90
CA TYR A 207 28.24 -1.36 32.29
C TYR A 207 29.66 -1.91 32.43
N LEU A 208 30.14 -2.66 31.42
CA LEU A 208 31.54 -3.09 31.36
C LEU A 208 32.49 -1.89 31.33
N LYS A 209 32.18 -0.87 30.53
CA LYS A 209 32.97 0.38 30.46
C LYS A 209 32.89 1.18 31.75
N GLU A 210 31.71 1.25 32.37
CA GLU A 210 31.52 1.92 33.67
C GLU A 210 32.40 1.29 34.75
N ALA A 211 32.41 -0.04 34.89
CA ALA A 211 33.28 -0.72 35.85
C ALA A 211 34.78 -0.49 35.59
N VAL A 212 35.22 -0.48 34.33
CA VAL A 212 36.63 -0.19 33.99
C VAL A 212 37.02 1.24 34.41
N LEU A 213 36.12 2.20 34.26
CA LEU A 213 36.35 3.59 34.69
C LEU A 213 36.44 3.73 36.21
N GLU A 214 35.65 2.98 36.98
CA GLU A 214 35.69 2.99 38.45
C GLU A 214 37.05 2.52 38.99
N VAL A 215 37.66 1.50 38.37
CA VAL A 215 38.94 0.94 38.85
C VAL A 215 40.17 1.49 38.13
N LYS A 216 40.02 2.49 37.25
CA LYS A 216 41.08 2.92 36.33
C LYS A 216 42.40 3.30 37.00
N ASP A 217 42.34 3.83 38.23
CA ASP A 217 43.49 4.30 38.99
C ASP A 217 44.19 3.16 39.75
N ASP A 218 43.43 2.11 40.12
CA ASP A 218 43.89 0.94 40.87
C ASP A 218 44.34 -0.21 39.95
N ALA A 219 43.58 -0.53 38.89
CA ALA A 219 43.79 -1.65 37.95
C ALA A 219 44.31 -1.17 36.58
N LYS A 220 45.63 -0.97 36.48
CA LYS A 220 46.31 -0.40 35.29
C LYS A 220 46.32 -1.32 34.07
N LYS A 221 46.31 -2.65 34.22
CA LYS A 221 46.20 -3.62 33.12
C LYS A 221 44.83 -3.56 32.48
N LEU A 222 43.77 -3.53 33.28
CA LEU A 222 42.39 -3.39 32.82
C LEU A 222 42.18 -2.03 32.14
N ALA A 223 42.64 -0.95 32.76
CA ALA A 223 42.52 0.41 32.24
C ALA A 223 43.39 0.66 30.98
N GLY A 224 44.54 0.01 30.89
CA GLY A 224 45.58 0.26 29.88
C GLY A 224 45.27 -0.23 28.47
N ILE A 225 44.16 -0.94 28.25
CA ILE A 225 43.80 -1.52 26.94
C ILE A 225 43.32 -0.46 25.93
N TYR A 226 42.80 0.68 26.41
CA TYR A 226 42.10 1.66 25.56
C TYR A 226 42.62 3.10 25.69
N GLY A 227 43.72 3.32 26.43
CA GLY A 227 44.46 4.59 26.43
C GLY A 227 43.69 5.86 26.84
N GLY A 228 42.50 5.75 27.44
CA GLY A 228 41.66 6.87 27.89
C GLY A 228 40.35 7.10 27.11
N GLY A 229 40.10 6.37 26.03
CA GLY A 229 38.89 6.56 25.18
C GLY A 229 37.54 6.16 25.80
N TRP A 230 37.55 5.48 26.96
CA TRP A 230 36.32 5.01 27.62
C TRP A 230 35.34 6.12 28.01
N GLN A 231 35.84 7.31 28.34
CA GLN A 231 34.98 8.46 28.68
C GLN A 231 34.20 8.95 27.45
N GLN A 232 34.87 9.00 26.29
CA GLN A 232 34.25 9.38 25.02
C GLN A 232 33.17 8.39 24.60
N ASP A 233 33.38 7.08 24.82
CA ASP A 233 32.38 6.05 24.54
C ASP A 233 31.12 6.16 25.42
N LEU A 234 31.28 6.50 26.71
CA LEU A 234 30.12 6.74 27.59
C LEU A 234 29.38 8.03 27.24
N GLU A 235 30.10 9.07 26.79
CA GLU A 235 29.49 10.28 26.24
C GLU A 235 28.68 9.99 24.97
N ILE A 236 29.14 9.06 24.12
CA ILE A 236 28.40 8.58 22.94
C ILE A 236 27.08 7.92 23.36
N TYR A 237 27.09 6.98 24.32
CA TYR A 237 25.85 6.35 24.80
C TYR A 237 24.89 7.35 25.44
N SER A 238 25.40 8.29 26.25
CA SER A 238 24.58 9.36 26.83
C SER A 238 23.97 10.28 25.76
N SER A 239 24.69 10.54 24.68
CA SER A 239 24.18 11.30 23.53
C SER A 239 23.08 10.53 22.77
N ILE A 240 23.19 9.20 22.66
CA ILE A 240 22.13 8.34 22.12
C ILE A 240 20.90 8.38 23.02
N ASP A 241 21.04 8.20 24.33
CA ASP A 241 19.92 8.26 25.29
C ASP A 241 19.16 9.59 25.16
N LYS A 242 19.91 10.70 25.09
CA LYS A 242 19.34 12.03 24.90
C LYS A 242 18.58 12.17 23.58
N TYR A 243 19.11 11.60 22.49
CA TYR A 243 18.41 11.59 21.20
C TYR A 243 17.10 10.79 21.27
N LEU A 244 17.11 9.63 21.93
CA LEU A 244 15.90 8.80 22.06
C LEU A 244 14.79 9.52 22.83
N GLU A 245 15.14 10.23 23.90
CA GLU A 245 14.15 11.01 24.66
C GLU A 245 13.70 12.27 23.92
N GLU A 246 14.62 13.09 23.40
CA GLU A 246 14.26 14.38 22.79
C GLU A 246 13.67 14.26 21.38
N ALA A 247 14.15 13.32 20.57
CA ALA A 247 13.85 13.25 19.15
C ALA A 247 12.87 12.14 18.78
N ILE A 248 12.76 11.08 19.59
CA ILE A 248 11.88 9.92 19.31
C ILE A 248 10.67 9.88 20.25
N ALA A 249 10.86 9.96 21.58
CA ALA A 249 9.77 9.79 22.55
C ALA A 249 8.64 10.82 22.41
N GLU A 250 8.94 12.02 21.91
CA GLU A 250 7.96 13.08 21.68
C GLU A 250 7.18 12.94 20.35
N LYS A 251 7.63 12.09 19.42
CA LYS A 251 7.04 11.99 18.06
C LYS A 251 5.59 11.49 18.07
N PRO A 252 5.21 10.46 18.86
CA PRO A 252 3.82 10.07 18.99
C PRO A 252 2.92 11.15 19.63
N LYS A 253 3.50 11.99 20.50
CA LYS A 253 2.81 13.04 21.26
C LYS A 253 2.60 14.35 20.49
N GLU A 254 3.17 14.47 19.29
CA GLU A 254 2.92 15.61 18.41
C GLU A 254 1.40 15.74 18.14
N LYS A 255 0.89 16.97 18.14
CA LYS A 255 -0.53 17.25 17.92
C LYS A 255 -0.97 16.96 16.48
N VAL A 256 -2.20 16.50 16.33
CA VAL A 256 -2.85 16.33 15.02
C VAL A 256 -3.41 17.69 14.58
N PHE A 257 -2.78 18.33 13.60
CA PHE A 257 -3.08 19.72 13.22
C PHE A 257 -3.09 20.65 14.46
N ASP A 258 -4.18 21.38 14.71
CA ASP A 258 -4.34 22.26 15.86
C ASP A 258 -5.22 21.66 16.96
N GLU A 259 -5.40 20.34 16.96
CA GLU A 259 -6.25 19.68 17.93
C GLU A 259 -5.61 19.61 19.33
N ASN A 260 -6.43 19.28 20.33
CA ASN A 260 -5.98 19.08 21.71
C ASN A 260 -5.54 17.64 22.01
N PHE A 261 -5.45 16.79 21.00
CA PHE A 261 -4.98 15.42 21.08
C PHE A 261 -3.80 15.18 20.12
N SER A 262 -3.09 14.09 20.37
CA SER A 262 -1.84 13.70 19.69
C SER A 262 -2.06 12.59 18.65
N PHE A 263 -1.05 12.33 17.82
CA PHE A 263 -1.12 11.21 16.87
C PHE A 263 -1.33 9.87 17.57
N GLN A 264 -0.76 9.67 18.76
CA GLN A 264 -0.91 8.42 19.52
C GLN A 264 -2.35 8.15 19.94
N ASP A 265 -3.11 9.20 20.25
CA ASP A 265 -4.48 9.09 20.74
C ASP A 265 -5.40 8.47 19.68
N ILE A 266 -5.19 8.85 18.41
CA ILE A 266 -6.04 8.47 17.27
C ILE A 266 -5.43 7.39 16.35
N TYR A 267 -4.17 7.03 16.53
CA TYR A 267 -3.48 6.08 15.65
C TYR A 267 -4.04 4.66 15.76
N VAL A 268 -4.27 4.02 14.61
CA VAL A 268 -4.55 2.59 14.47
C VAL A 268 -3.56 1.97 13.48
N PRO A 269 -2.96 0.80 13.81
CA PRO A 269 -2.12 0.07 12.87
C PRO A 269 -2.91 -0.38 11.63
N LEU A 270 -2.41 -0.04 10.44
CA LEU A 270 -3.04 -0.37 9.16
C LEU A 270 -2.56 -1.71 8.61
N GLU A 271 -3.23 -2.20 7.56
CA GLU A 271 -2.82 -3.39 6.83
C GLU A 271 -2.00 -3.07 5.57
N VAL A 272 -1.18 -4.04 5.18
CA VAL A 272 -0.35 -4.01 3.99
C VAL A 272 -0.46 -5.29 3.16
N LYS A 273 -0.21 -5.18 1.86
CA LYS A 273 -0.01 -6.31 0.93
C LYS A 273 1.29 -6.20 0.16
N SER A 274 1.84 -7.35 -0.22
CA SER A 274 3.00 -7.45 -1.12
C SER A 274 2.75 -6.77 -2.47
N VAL A 275 3.83 -6.26 -3.05
CA VAL A 275 3.83 -5.55 -4.33
C VAL A 275 4.75 -6.28 -5.30
N ASP A 276 4.27 -6.51 -6.51
CA ASP A 276 5.01 -7.21 -7.56
C ASP A 276 6.14 -6.35 -8.16
N SER A 277 6.93 -6.95 -9.05
CA SER A 277 8.04 -6.27 -9.73
C SER A 277 7.58 -5.13 -10.67
N ASN A 278 6.30 -5.05 -11.01
CA ASN A 278 5.69 -3.97 -11.80
C ASN A 278 5.07 -2.88 -10.92
N GLY A 279 5.18 -2.98 -9.59
CA GLY A 279 4.62 -2.00 -8.66
C GLY A 279 3.12 -2.17 -8.39
N LYS A 280 2.49 -3.25 -8.86
CA LYS A 280 1.09 -3.58 -8.58
C LYS A 280 0.96 -4.41 -7.31
N VAL A 281 -0.11 -4.14 -6.55
CA VAL A 281 -0.44 -4.93 -5.35
C VAL A 281 -0.84 -6.34 -5.79
N GLU A 282 -0.27 -7.35 -5.16
CA GLU A 282 -0.59 -8.74 -5.47
C GLU A 282 -1.99 -9.09 -4.94
N GLU A 283 -2.95 -9.34 -5.83
CA GLU A 283 -4.35 -9.60 -5.46
C GLU A 283 -4.49 -10.85 -4.59
N THR A 284 -3.68 -11.88 -4.85
CA THR A 284 -3.67 -13.16 -4.12
C THR A 284 -2.95 -13.12 -2.77
N ALA A 285 -2.25 -12.03 -2.44
CA ALA A 285 -1.55 -11.90 -1.16
C ALA A 285 -2.54 -11.63 -0.02
N THR A 286 -2.35 -12.29 1.12
CA THR A 286 -3.14 -12.05 2.34
C THR A 286 -2.71 -10.72 2.97
N PRO A 287 -3.66 -9.85 3.36
CA PRO A 287 -3.34 -8.66 4.16
C PRO A 287 -2.59 -9.03 5.45
N GLN A 288 -1.66 -8.17 5.86
CA GLN A 288 -0.93 -8.31 7.11
C GLN A 288 -0.88 -6.97 7.83
N ASN A 289 -0.91 -6.98 9.16
CA ASN A 289 -0.67 -5.78 9.96
C ASN A 289 0.72 -5.18 9.65
N ILE A 290 0.78 -3.87 9.39
CA ILE A 290 2.01 -3.18 8.97
C ILE A 290 3.14 -3.27 10.00
N GLU A 291 2.81 -3.21 11.29
CA GLU A 291 3.80 -3.29 12.36
C GLU A 291 4.31 -4.72 12.52
N GLU A 292 3.43 -5.72 12.43
CA GLU A 292 3.83 -7.13 12.48
C GLU A 292 4.70 -7.51 11.29
N TRP A 293 4.35 -7.03 10.08
CA TRP A 293 5.16 -7.21 8.88
C TRP A 293 6.56 -6.61 9.07
N ALA A 294 6.63 -5.35 9.55
CA ALA A 294 7.90 -4.69 9.78
C ALA A 294 8.75 -5.42 10.84
N LYS A 295 8.14 -5.87 11.94
CA LYS A 295 8.80 -6.66 13.00
C LYS A 295 9.33 -7.98 12.48
N ALA A 296 8.52 -8.73 11.73
CA ALA A 296 8.90 -10.03 11.19
C ALA A 296 10.14 -9.95 10.29
N ILE A 297 10.22 -8.93 9.43
CA ILE A 297 11.37 -8.74 8.55
C ILE A 297 12.56 -8.15 9.31
N LEU A 298 12.33 -7.24 10.26
CA LEU A 298 13.38 -6.61 11.05
C LEU A 298 14.14 -7.62 11.91
N LEU A 299 13.46 -8.63 12.44
CA LEU A 299 14.04 -9.63 13.35
C LEU A 299 14.49 -10.91 12.64
N ASP A 300 14.12 -11.14 11.37
CA ASP A 300 14.59 -12.30 10.61
C ASP A 300 16.03 -12.10 10.09
N GLU A 301 16.97 -12.88 10.65
CA GLU A 301 18.37 -12.85 10.25
C GLU A 301 18.59 -13.17 8.76
N LYS A 302 17.72 -13.97 8.15
CA LYS A 302 17.80 -14.32 6.71
C LYS A 302 17.44 -13.13 5.83
N LYS A 303 16.70 -12.15 6.37
CA LYS A 303 16.27 -10.93 5.68
C LYS A 303 17.15 -9.71 6.00
N ASN A 304 18.28 -9.88 6.68
CA ASN A 304 19.20 -8.78 7.03
C ASN A 304 19.79 -8.02 5.81
N LYS A 305 19.70 -8.57 4.60
CA LYS A 305 20.13 -7.89 3.36
C LYS A 305 19.01 -7.12 2.67
N GLN A 306 17.78 -7.25 3.14
CA GLN A 306 16.61 -6.61 2.54
C GLN A 306 16.40 -5.21 3.10
N VAL A 307 16.10 -4.27 2.20
CA VAL A 307 15.59 -2.94 2.52
C VAL A 307 14.07 -3.04 2.58
N LEU A 308 13.47 -2.57 3.67
CA LEU A 308 12.02 -2.55 3.81
C LEU A 308 11.48 -1.29 3.10
N PHE A 309 10.49 -1.45 2.22
CA PHE A 309 9.90 -0.33 1.51
C PHE A 309 8.37 -0.35 1.64
N ILE A 310 7.82 0.68 2.28
CA ILE A 310 6.38 0.86 2.49
C ILE A 310 5.89 1.94 1.53
N GLN A 311 5.01 1.57 0.60
CA GLN A 311 4.38 2.49 -0.33
C GLN A 311 2.92 2.73 0.00
N ALA A 312 2.44 3.95 -0.24
CA ALA A 312 1.01 4.25 -0.16
C ALA A 312 0.70 5.60 -0.83
N GLY A 313 -0.58 5.82 -1.15
CA GLY A 313 -1.10 7.14 -1.51
C GLY A 313 -0.88 8.19 -0.40
N PRO A 314 -1.14 9.48 -0.70
CA PRO A 314 -1.12 10.54 0.30
C PRO A 314 -2.23 10.29 1.36
N GLY A 315 -2.07 10.81 2.57
CA GLY A 315 -3.08 10.65 3.64
C GLY A 315 -3.19 9.26 4.28
N ARG A 316 -2.55 8.22 3.70
CA ARG A 316 -2.58 6.81 4.16
C ARG A 316 -1.73 6.48 5.40
N GLY A 317 -1.27 7.47 6.16
CA GLY A 317 -0.62 7.25 7.45
C GLY A 317 0.87 6.84 7.46
N LYS A 318 1.59 6.83 6.32
CA LYS A 318 3.02 6.45 6.23
C LYS A 318 3.92 7.11 7.28
N SER A 319 3.87 8.44 7.37
CA SER A 319 4.70 9.20 8.32
C SER A 319 4.25 9.01 9.77
N VAL A 320 2.97 8.75 10.01
CA VAL A 320 2.45 8.46 11.35
C VAL A 320 2.97 7.09 11.79
N PHE A 321 2.93 6.08 10.91
CA PHE A 321 3.55 4.78 11.13
C PHE A 321 5.02 4.91 11.51
N CYS A 322 5.84 5.69 10.78
CA CYS A 322 7.24 5.89 11.12
C CYS A 322 7.45 6.45 12.54
N ARG A 323 6.59 7.37 12.99
CA ARG A 323 6.67 7.95 14.34
C ARG A 323 6.34 6.90 15.41
N MET A 324 5.26 6.14 15.20
CA MET A 324 4.82 5.10 16.14
C MET A 324 5.82 3.95 16.19
N PHE A 325 6.31 3.51 15.04
CA PHE A 325 7.26 2.40 14.94
C PHE A 325 8.64 2.77 15.50
N ALA A 326 9.11 4.01 15.29
CA ALA A 326 10.34 4.49 15.91
C ALA A 326 10.25 4.48 17.45
N ASP A 327 9.14 4.95 18.02
CA ASP A 327 8.93 4.91 19.48
C ASP A 327 8.77 3.47 20.02
N PHE A 328 8.10 2.58 19.27
CA PHE A 328 8.05 1.16 19.61
C PHE A 328 9.46 0.56 19.67
N VAL A 329 10.30 0.82 18.67
CA VAL A 329 11.68 0.30 18.65
C VAL A 329 12.47 0.88 19.82
N ARG A 330 12.27 2.16 20.18
CA ARG A 330 12.90 2.78 21.36
C ARG A 330 12.52 2.07 22.66
N ARG A 331 11.24 1.72 22.85
CA ARG A 331 10.75 1.12 24.09
C ARG A 331 11.04 -0.37 24.21
N GLU A 332 10.84 -1.11 23.12
CA GLU A 332 10.76 -2.58 23.17
C GLU A 332 11.97 -3.27 22.56
N LEU A 333 12.72 -2.60 21.67
CA LEU A 333 13.83 -3.21 20.91
C LEU A 333 15.17 -2.51 21.10
N HIS A 334 15.26 -1.37 21.76
CA HIS A 334 16.54 -0.75 22.06
C HIS A 334 17.20 -1.51 23.24
N PRO A 335 18.51 -1.87 23.17
CA PRO A 335 19.50 -1.53 22.15
C PRO A 335 19.77 -2.64 21.10
N ILE A 336 18.85 -3.59 20.89
CA ILE A 336 18.90 -4.49 19.72
C ILE A 336 18.94 -3.67 18.42
N TYR A 337 18.06 -2.68 18.34
CA TYR A 337 18.11 -1.61 17.35
C TYR A 337 17.82 -0.26 18.00
N THR A 338 18.63 0.73 17.68
CA THR A 338 18.45 2.14 18.03
C THR A 338 17.73 2.83 16.86
N PRO A 339 16.49 3.32 17.03
CA PRO A 339 15.74 3.94 15.95
C PRO A 339 16.32 5.31 15.62
N ILE A 340 16.51 5.58 14.33
CA ILE A 340 16.91 6.89 13.80
C ILE A 340 15.84 7.31 12.79
N LEU A 341 15.02 8.30 13.14
CA LEU A 341 13.97 8.82 12.28
C LEU A 341 14.50 10.02 11.48
N ILE A 342 14.61 9.86 10.17
CA ILE A 342 15.05 10.89 9.24
C ILE A 342 13.90 11.19 8.28
N ARG A 343 13.41 12.44 8.31
CA ARG A 343 12.54 12.95 7.25
C ARG A 343 13.43 13.34 6.08
N LEU A 344 13.31 12.62 4.97
CA LEU A 344 14.18 12.79 3.81
C LEU A 344 14.08 14.19 3.19
N ARG A 345 12.94 14.86 3.37
CA ARG A 345 12.73 16.27 2.98
C ARG A 345 13.63 17.26 3.72
N ASP A 346 14.09 16.92 4.93
CA ASP A 346 14.88 17.82 5.78
C ASP A 346 16.38 17.67 5.46
N VAL A 347 16.76 16.70 4.62
CA VAL A 347 18.14 16.43 4.19
C VAL A 347 18.50 17.33 3.00
N ARG A 348 19.41 18.29 3.23
CA ARG A 348 19.78 19.31 2.22
C ARG A 348 20.89 18.89 1.27
N ASN A 349 21.85 18.07 1.75
CA ASN A 349 23.05 17.70 1.01
C ASN A 349 23.19 16.17 0.97
N PHE A 350 23.10 15.57 -0.22
CA PHE A 350 23.43 14.17 -0.46
C PHE A 350 24.90 14.05 -0.80
N ALA A 351 25.64 13.36 0.06
CA ALA A 351 27.05 13.09 -0.17
C ALA A 351 27.21 11.98 -1.22
N ALA A 352 28.43 11.82 -1.75
CA ALA A 352 28.76 10.72 -2.66
C ALA A 352 28.64 9.34 -1.98
N ASN A 353 28.60 9.31 -0.65
CA ASN A 353 28.41 8.12 0.17
C ASN A 353 27.21 8.32 1.11
N ILE A 354 26.41 7.27 1.28
CA ILE A 354 25.25 7.26 2.17
C ILE A 354 25.63 7.41 3.64
N ASP A 355 26.81 6.93 4.07
CA ASP A 355 27.28 7.09 5.45
C ASP A 355 27.39 8.57 5.86
N GLU A 356 27.93 9.41 4.96
CA GLU A 356 28.06 10.85 5.19
C GLU A 356 26.71 11.56 5.09
N THR A 357 25.82 11.08 4.20
CA THR A 357 24.43 11.58 4.10
C THR A 357 23.67 11.32 5.40
N LEU A 358 23.74 10.10 5.94
CA LEU A 358 23.13 9.73 7.22
C LEU A 358 23.76 10.54 8.36
N ALA A 359 25.07 10.73 8.35
CA ALA A 359 25.75 11.49 9.39
C ALA A 359 25.26 12.95 9.44
N ASN A 360 25.17 13.60 8.27
CA ASN A 360 24.66 14.96 8.13
C ASN A 360 23.18 15.07 8.49
N ALA A 361 22.37 14.05 8.16
CA ALA A 361 20.94 14.03 8.46
C ALA A 361 20.67 13.90 9.96
N VAL A 362 21.48 13.13 10.69
CA VAL A 362 21.34 12.97 12.15
C VAL A 362 21.86 14.19 12.90
N GLY A 363 23.07 14.66 12.57
CA GLY A 363 23.63 15.91 13.11
C GLY A 363 23.75 15.95 14.65
N ARG A 364 24.00 14.81 15.31
CA ARG A 364 24.14 14.70 16.77
C ARG A 364 25.58 14.34 17.17
N ASP A 365 25.92 14.60 18.43
CA ASP A 365 27.29 14.44 18.93
C ASP A 365 27.80 12.99 18.79
N PHE A 366 26.96 11.98 18.99
CA PHE A 366 27.33 10.56 18.81
C PHE A 366 27.68 10.17 17.36
N VAL A 367 27.38 11.05 16.39
CA VAL A 367 27.69 10.87 14.97
C VAL A 367 28.88 11.73 14.56
N THR A 368 28.98 12.97 15.07
CA THR A 368 30.00 13.94 14.64
C THR A 368 31.33 13.80 15.37
N SER A 369 31.37 13.10 16.51
CA SER A 369 32.56 12.92 17.34
C SER A 369 33.37 11.66 17.02
N ASP A 370 32.84 10.74 16.22
CA ASP A 370 33.48 9.45 15.89
C ASP A 370 33.41 9.14 14.38
N SER A 371 34.57 8.85 13.78
CA SER A 371 34.68 8.39 12.39
C SER A 371 34.13 6.98 12.15
N GLY A 372 33.85 6.22 13.22
CA GLY A 372 33.48 4.81 13.20
C GLY A 372 32.08 4.46 13.72
N TRP A 373 31.17 5.43 13.91
CA TRP A 373 29.87 5.20 14.56
C TRP A 373 28.98 4.13 13.87
N LEU A 374 29.12 3.93 12.55
CA LEU A 374 28.43 2.86 11.78
C LEU A 374 29.16 1.51 11.78
N THR A 375 30.31 1.43 12.44
CA THR A 375 31.14 0.21 12.54
C THR A 375 31.31 -0.25 13.98
N ASP A 376 30.72 0.46 14.96
CA ASP A 376 30.65 -0.01 16.34
C ASP A 376 29.75 -1.24 16.42
N ARG A 377 30.36 -2.40 16.69
CA ARG A 377 29.65 -3.68 16.80
C ARG A 377 28.64 -3.71 17.94
N ASN A 378 28.78 -2.81 18.92
CA ASN A 378 27.92 -2.75 20.09
C ASN A 378 26.64 -1.94 19.82
N THR A 379 26.61 -1.12 18.77
CA THR A 379 25.47 -0.25 18.45
C THR A 379 24.91 -0.60 17.07
N ARG A 380 23.59 -0.86 17.00
CA ARG A 380 22.91 -1.11 15.72
C ARG A 380 21.81 -0.09 15.52
N PHE A 381 21.80 0.59 14.38
CA PHE A 381 20.75 1.53 14.04
C PHE A 381 19.68 0.92 13.13
N LEU A 382 18.43 1.32 13.36
CA LEU A 382 17.35 1.20 12.38
C LEU A 382 17.08 2.59 11.81
N PHE A 383 17.41 2.80 10.54
CA PHE A 383 17.12 4.05 9.84
C PHE A 383 15.71 4.02 9.26
N LEU A 384 14.82 4.85 9.80
CA LEU A 384 13.51 5.11 9.23
C LEU A 384 13.61 6.36 8.34
N LEU A 385 13.69 6.13 7.04
CA LEU A 385 13.78 7.15 6.02
C LEU A 385 12.37 7.50 5.53
N ASP A 386 11.77 8.50 6.15
CA ASP A 386 10.38 8.91 5.88
C ASP A 386 10.31 9.89 4.71
N GLY A 387 9.52 9.53 3.69
CA GLY A 387 9.22 10.39 2.54
C GLY A 387 10.26 10.32 1.42
N PHE A 388 10.46 9.15 0.82
CA PHE A 388 11.35 8.95 -0.33
C PHE A 388 10.98 9.82 -1.53
N ASP A 389 9.68 10.07 -1.72
CA ASP A 389 9.17 11.00 -2.72
C ASP A 389 9.48 12.48 -2.42
N GLU A 390 10.00 12.80 -1.23
CA GLU A 390 10.28 14.15 -0.74
C GLU A 390 11.78 14.51 -0.78
N LEU A 391 12.62 13.66 -1.36
CA LEU A 391 14.07 13.79 -1.35
C LEU A 391 14.56 15.03 -2.13
N LEU A 392 15.21 15.98 -1.43
CA LEU A 392 15.69 17.26 -2.00
C LEU A 392 17.04 17.09 -2.72
N LEU A 393 17.04 16.88 -4.03
CA LEU A 393 18.28 16.84 -4.80
C LEU A 393 18.57 18.20 -5.45
N GLU A 394 19.56 18.90 -4.89
CA GLU A 394 20.07 20.14 -5.47
C GLU A 394 20.53 19.90 -6.92
N ARG A 395 19.83 20.56 -7.86
CA ARG A 395 20.23 20.73 -9.28
C ARG A 395 20.13 19.50 -10.18
N GLY A 396 18.91 18.97 -10.29
CA GLY A 396 18.30 18.70 -11.59
C GLY A 396 18.77 17.45 -12.33
N ALA A 397 18.25 16.28 -11.94
CA ALA A 397 17.76 15.24 -12.85
C ALA A 397 16.97 14.17 -12.07
N THR A 398 15.89 13.66 -12.67
CA THR A 398 15.22 12.41 -12.27
C THR A 398 16.16 11.20 -12.24
N ASN A 399 17.38 11.33 -12.78
CA ASN A 399 18.45 10.34 -12.75
C ASN A 399 19.14 10.15 -11.38
N GLU A 400 18.77 10.90 -10.33
CA GLU A 400 19.48 10.89 -9.04
C GLU A 400 18.77 10.14 -7.89
N LEU A 401 17.47 9.84 -8.00
CA LEU A 401 16.73 8.99 -7.05
C LEU A 401 17.19 7.53 -7.08
N LYS A 402 17.50 7.03 -8.28
CA LYS A 402 18.04 5.69 -8.49
C LYS A 402 19.40 5.52 -7.79
N PRO A 403 20.40 6.40 -8.01
CA PRO A 403 21.65 6.37 -7.25
C PRO A 403 21.46 6.36 -5.74
N PHE A 404 20.51 7.11 -5.19
CA PHE A 404 20.22 7.06 -3.76
C PHE A 404 19.70 5.69 -3.32
N LEU A 405 18.71 5.12 -4.01
CA LEU A 405 18.21 3.77 -3.70
C LEU A 405 19.30 2.70 -3.89
N GLU A 406 20.15 2.84 -4.90
CA GLU A 406 21.31 1.96 -5.11
C GLU A 406 22.31 2.06 -3.96
N GLN A 407 22.60 3.27 -3.47
CA GLN A 407 23.44 3.49 -2.30
C GLN A 407 22.83 2.88 -1.03
N VAL A 408 21.53 3.06 -0.80
CA VAL A 408 20.83 2.47 0.35
C VAL A 408 20.80 0.94 0.26
N ALA A 409 20.52 0.39 -0.92
CA ALA A 409 20.54 -1.05 -1.17
C ALA A 409 21.94 -1.63 -0.96
N GLN A 410 22.98 -0.93 -1.41
CA GLN A 410 24.37 -1.32 -1.20
C GLN A 410 24.75 -1.24 0.28
N PHE A 411 24.34 -0.20 1.00
CA PHE A 411 24.52 -0.06 2.43
C PHE A 411 23.87 -1.23 3.19
N GLN A 412 22.61 -1.56 2.88
CA GLN A 412 21.92 -2.68 3.53
C GLN A 412 22.58 -4.03 3.21
N LYS A 413 23.09 -4.20 1.99
CA LYS A 413 23.84 -5.41 1.62
C LYS A 413 25.15 -5.52 2.40
N GLN A 414 25.92 -4.43 2.48
CA GLN A 414 27.13 -4.36 3.29
C GLN A 414 26.84 -4.61 4.77
N ALA A 415 25.72 -4.08 5.27
CA ALA A 415 25.24 -4.30 6.62
C ALA A 415 24.92 -5.77 6.92
N GLY A 416 24.33 -6.48 5.96
CA GLY A 416 24.06 -7.92 6.09
C GLY A 416 25.26 -8.83 5.81
N ASP A 417 26.29 -8.35 5.09
CA ASP A 417 27.52 -9.09 4.81
C ASP A 417 28.60 -8.90 5.89
N ASN A 418 28.61 -7.76 6.57
CA ASN A 418 29.56 -7.42 7.62
C ASN A 418 28.87 -7.33 8.98
N SER A 419 29.23 -8.22 9.91
CA SER A 419 28.72 -8.23 11.28
C SER A 419 29.00 -6.93 12.05
N GLU A 420 29.99 -6.13 11.62
CA GLU A 420 30.31 -4.82 12.18
C GLU A 420 29.32 -3.72 11.80
N ARG A 421 28.54 -3.93 10.74
CA ARG A 421 27.62 -2.93 10.19
C ARG A 421 26.17 -3.41 10.27
N GLY A 422 25.77 -4.12 11.32
CA GLY A 422 24.47 -4.80 11.46
C GLY A 422 23.21 -3.92 11.52
N HIS A 423 23.18 -2.81 10.78
CA HIS A 423 22.10 -1.82 10.71
C HIS A 423 20.99 -2.24 9.74
N ARG A 424 19.82 -1.63 9.89
CA ARG A 424 18.63 -1.90 9.07
C ARG A 424 18.06 -0.59 8.52
N VAL A 425 17.46 -0.64 7.34
CA VAL A 425 16.84 0.51 6.68
C VAL A 425 15.40 0.20 6.30
N LEU A 426 14.50 1.10 6.72
CA LEU A 426 13.10 1.15 6.32
C LEU A 426 12.85 2.47 5.59
N ILE A 427 12.21 2.40 4.44
CA ILE A 427 11.89 3.55 3.61
C ILE A 427 10.37 3.63 3.44
N THR A 428 9.80 4.84 3.55
CA THR A 428 8.42 5.11 3.12
C THR A 428 8.42 5.95 1.86
N GLY A 429 7.42 5.77 0.98
CA GLY A 429 7.31 6.62 -0.20
C GLY A 429 5.98 6.47 -0.94
N ARG A 430 5.86 7.18 -2.07
CA ARG A 430 4.76 6.99 -3.01
C ARG A 430 5.15 6.01 -4.12
N PRO A 431 4.19 5.22 -4.64
CA PRO A 431 4.43 4.39 -5.82
C PRO A 431 4.96 5.20 -7.02
N LEU A 432 4.50 6.44 -7.22
CA LEU A 432 4.92 7.23 -8.39
C LEU A 432 6.39 7.67 -8.35
N ALA A 433 6.98 7.84 -7.16
CA ALA A 433 8.43 8.12 -7.06
C ALA A 433 9.30 6.98 -7.58
N LEU A 434 8.70 5.80 -7.78
CA LEU A 434 9.33 4.61 -8.34
C LEU A 434 9.04 4.46 -9.84
N TYR A 435 8.21 5.32 -10.43
CA TYR A 435 7.76 5.23 -11.81
C TYR A 435 8.88 5.49 -12.82
N GLY A 436 9.09 4.54 -13.73
CA GLY A 436 10.15 4.57 -14.74
C GLY A 436 11.46 3.94 -14.29
N ILE A 437 11.57 3.50 -13.02
CA ILE A 437 12.74 2.77 -12.50
C ILE A 437 12.37 1.40 -11.90
N GLU A 438 11.12 0.96 -11.95
CA GLU A 438 10.65 -0.31 -11.35
C GLU A 438 11.41 -1.53 -11.87
N ARG A 439 11.67 -1.59 -13.19
CA ARG A 439 12.46 -2.67 -13.82
C ARG A 439 13.96 -2.61 -13.51
N LEU A 440 14.42 -1.49 -12.93
CA LEU A 440 15.81 -1.22 -12.58
C LEU A 440 16.03 -1.16 -11.07
N MET A 441 15.03 -1.58 -10.28
CA MET A 441 15.11 -1.55 -8.83
C MET A 441 16.15 -2.54 -8.29
N PRO A 442 16.78 -2.22 -7.15
CA PRO A 442 17.61 -3.18 -6.43
C PRO A 442 16.78 -4.43 -6.08
N GLN A 443 17.36 -5.62 -6.32
CA GLN A 443 16.68 -6.90 -6.09
C GLN A 443 16.44 -7.20 -4.59
N ASN A 444 17.10 -6.47 -3.69
CA ASN A 444 16.97 -6.65 -2.25
C ASN A 444 15.97 -5.66 -1.62
N LEU A 445 15.02 -5.13 -2.39
CA LEU A 445 13.96 -4.26 -1.90
C LEU A 445 12.69 -5.08 -1.65
N GLU A 446 12.29 -5.24 -0.39
CA GLU A 446 11.03 -5.88 -0.03
C GLU A 446 9.93 -4.81 0.03
N ARG A 447 8.93 -4.90 -0.85
CA ARG A 447 7.91 -3.85 -1.05
C ARG A 447 6.53 -4.28 -0.59
N VAL A 448 5.87 -3.39 0.14
CA VAL A 448 4.45 -3.54 0.50
C VAL A 448 3.67 -2.25 0.33
N SER A 449 2.37 -2.36 0.04
CA SER A 449 1.45 -1.23 -0.09
C SER A 449 0.44 -1.20 1.05
N ILE A 450 0.22 -0.03 1.66
CA ILE A 450 -0.82 0.18 2.68
C ILE A 450 -2.21 0.10 2.02
N LEU A 451 -3.13 -0.62 2.65
CA LEU A 451 -4.51 -0.80 2.22
C LEU A 451 -5.45 0.28 2.82
N PRO A 452 -6.65 0.48 2.25
CA PRO A 452 -7.76 1.15 2.97
C PRO A 452 -8.10 0.42 4.26
N MET A 453 -8.65 1.14 5.24
CA MET A 453 -9.20 0.52 6.43
C MET A 453 -10.33 -0.42 6.03
N ASP A 454 -10.27 -1.65 6.52
CA ASP A 454 -11.43 -2.51 6.60
C ASP A 454 -12.33 -2.06 7.76
N ASP A 455 -13.46 -2.74 7.90
CA ASP A 455 -14.50 -2.37 8.86
C ASP A 455 -13.98 -2.56 10.31
N ASP A 456 -13.12 -3.55 10.55
CA ASP A 456 -12.51 -3.83 11.85
C ASP A 456 -11.54 -2.72 12.29
N ILE A 457 -10.64 -2.28 11.41
CA ILE A 457 -9.68 -1.21 11.68
C ILE A 457 -10.40 0.13 11.85
N GLN A 458 -11.41 0.39 11.03
CA GLN A 458 -12.21 1.61 11.14
C GLN A 458 -12.96 1.66 12.47
N GLN A 459 -13.50 0.53 12.94
CA GLN A 459 -14.15 0.45 14.25
C GLN A 459 -13.19 0.78 15.40
N ARG A 460 -11.97 0.25 15.38
CA ARG A 460 -10.93 0.60 16.37
C ARG A 460 -10.57 2.09 16.33
N TRP A 461 -10.61 2.70 15.15
CA TRP A 461 -10.41 4.14 15.01
C TRP A 461 -11.54 4.91 15.68
N PHE A 462 -12.79 4.48 15.50
CA PHE A 462 -13.93 5.10 16.16
C PHE A 462 -13.90 5.00 17.68
N GLU A 463 -13.46 3.88 18.25
CA GLU A 463 -13.28 3.73 19.71
C GLU A 463 -12.28 4.77 20.26
N LYS A 464 -11.20 5.01 19.53
CA LYS A 464 -10.23 6.07 19.85
C LYS A 464 -10.84 7.45 19.72
N TRP A 465 -11.58 7.71 18.64
CA TRP A 465 -12.28 8.97 18.44
C TRP A 465 -13.30 9.26 19.54
N GLN A 466 -14.06 8.25 19.97
CA GLN A 466 -14.99 8.32 21.10
C GLN A 466 -14.29 8.74 22.40
N THR A 467 -13.05 8.30 22.62
CA THR A 467 -12.26 8.71 23.79
C THR A 467 -11.90 10.20 23.74
N ILE A 468 -11.80 10.78 22.53
CA ILE A 468 -11.42 12.18 22.30
C ILE A 468 -12.64 13.12 22.39
N VAL A 469 -13.74 12.80 21.70
CA VAL A 469 -14.91 13.69 21.59
C VAL A 469 -16.09 13.31 22.51
N GLY A 470 -16.04 12.13 23.13
CA GLY A 470 -17.13 11.56 23.92
C GLY A 470 -18.06 10.65 23.10
N GLU A 471 -18.72 9.73 23.81
CA GLU A 471 -19.64 8.71 23.26
C GLU A 471 -20.72 9.30 22.37
N VAL A 472 -21.44 10.32 22.86
CA VAL A 472 -22.57 10.92 22.13
C VAL A 472 -22.15 11.52 20.78
N GLU A 473 -21.01 12.22 20.71
CA GLU A 473 -20.58 12.86 19.46
C GLU A 473 -19.95 11.86 18.48
N ALA A 474 -19.27 10.83 18.99
CA ALA A 474 -18.74 9.75 18.16
C ALA A 474 -19.86 8.85 17.60
N GLU A 475 -20.86 8.49 18.39
CA GLU A 475 -22.03 7.73 17.94
C GLU A 475 -22.79 8.48 16.85
N LYS A 476 -23.03 9.79 17.02
CA LYS A 476 -23.65 10.61 15.96
C LYS A 476 -22.86 10.58 14.65
N PHE A 477 -21.53 10.62 14.72
CA PHE A 477 -20.69 10.55 13.53
C PHE A 477 -20.68 9.16 12.88
N GLN A 478 -20.67 8.09 13.69
CA GLN A 478 -20.82 6.72 13.18
C GLN A 478 -22.20 6.53 12.52
N GLU A 479 -23.28 7.00 13.15
CA GLU A 479 -24.61 7.00 12.55
C GLU A 479 -24.64 7.82 11.25
N PHE A 480 -23.97 8.97 11.22
CA PHE A 480 -23.85 9.78 10.02
C PHE A 480 -23.22 8.98 8.87
N LEU A 481 -22.18 8.19 9.11
CA LEU A 481 -21.52 7.38 8.09
C LEU A 481 -22.34 6.16 7.64
N HIS A 482 -23.11 5.53 8.54
CA HIS A 482 -23.82 4.27 8.26
C HIS A 482 -25.31 4.44 7.92
N ARG A 483 -25.85 5.67 7.90
CA ARG A 483 -27.24 5.92 7.47
C ARG A 483 -27.38 5.65 5.97
N GLU A 484 -28.53 5.12 5.56
CA GLU A 484 -28.88 4.87 4.13
C GLU A 484 -28.75 6.12 3.23
N GLN A 485 -28.71 7.31 3.82
CA GLN A 485 -28.60 8.60 3.14
C GLN A 485 -27.14 9.07 2.95
N CYS A 486 -26.16 8.39 3.55
CA CYS A 486 -24.74 8.68 3.37
C CYS A 486 -24.23 7.95 2.12
N PRO A 487 -23.66 8.65 1.13
CA PRO A 487 -23.25 7.97 -0.11
C PRO A 487 -22.04 7.07 0.08
N GLU A 488 -22.03 5.93 -0.62
CA GLU A 488 -20.98 4.90 -0.58
C GLU A 488 -19.56 5.49 -0.74
N GLN A 489 -19.39 6.57 -1.51
CA GLN A 489 -18.09 7.23 -1.72
C GLN A 489 -17.60 7.95 -0.46
N VAL A 490 -18.50 8.43 0.40
CA VAL A 490 -18.14 9.03 1.68
C VAL A 490 -17.64 7.94 2.62
N GLU A 491 -18.29 6.78 2.59
CA GLU A 491 -17.85 5.57 3.29
C GLU A 491 -16.47 5.13 2.78
N GLU A 492 -16.24 5.10 1.46
CA GLU A 492 -14.93 4.80 0.86
C GLU A 492 -13.83 5.80 1.29
N LEU A 493 -14.13 7.11 1.32
CA LEU A 493 -13.19 8.14 1.78
C LEU A 493 -12.89 7.99 3.27
N ALA A 494 -13.90 7.61 4.06
CA ALA A 494 -13.78 7.31 5.48
C ALA A 494 -12.91 6.07 5.75
N ARG A 495 -12.46 5.33 4.73
CA ARG A 495 -11.45 4.27 4.87
C ARG A 495 -10.01 4.78 4.81
N GLU A 496 -9.77 6.08 4.64
CA GLU A 496 -8.44 6.69 4.73
C GLU A 496 -8.25 7.50 6.04
N PRO A 497 -7.14 7.33 6.79
CA PRO A 497 -6.99 7.95 8.11
C PRO A 497 -7.14 9.48 8.12
N LEU A 498 -6.52 10.17 7.15
CA LEU A 498 -6.58 11.64 7.08
C LEU A 498 -8.00 12.12 6.77
N LEU A 499 -8.67 11.49 5.82
CA LEU A 499 -10.01 11.88 5.39
C LEU A 499 -11.06 11.54 6.44
N LEU A 500 -10.97 10.37 7.06
CA LEU A 500 -11.81 9.97 8.19
C LEU A 500 -11.73 11.00 9.33
N TYR A 501 -10.52 11.43 9.69
CA TYR A 501 -10.33 12.50 10.66
C TYR A 501 -10.97 13.83 10.21
N LEU A 502 -10.78 14.26 8.96
CA LEU A 502 -11.36 15.51 8.46
C LEU A 502 -12.89 15.48 8.48
N LEU A 503 -13.50 14.36 8.06
CA LEU A 503 -14.95 14.15 8.14
C LEU A 503 -15.46 14.22 9.58
N ALA A 504 -14.78 13.52 10.49
CA ALA A 504 -15.14 13.51 11.91
C ALA A 504 -15.04 14.89 12.55
N ALA A 505 -13.97 15.64 12.24
CA ALA A 505 -13.74 16.98 12.74
C ALA A 505 -14.78 17.99 12.20
N MET A 506 -15.12 17.92 10.91
CA MET A 506 -16.15 18.77 10.32
C MET A 506 -17.55 18.47 10.87
N HIS A 507 -17.87 17.19 11.10
CA HIS A 507 -19.12 16.78 11.73
C HIS A 507 -19.22 17.30 13.17
N ARG A 508 -18.16 17.11 13.98
CA ARG A 508 -18.06 17.65 15.36
C ARG A 508 -18.30 19.17 15.39
N ASP A 509 -17.75 19.88 14.41
CA ASP A 509 -17.85 21.34 14.32
C ASP A 509 -19.19 21.81 13.68
N GLY A 510 -20.11 20.90 13.38
CA GLY A 510 -21.45 21.19 12.87
C GLY A 510 -21.50 21.61 11.40
N LYS A 511 -20.43 21.35 10.62
CA LYS A 511 -20.32 21.69 9.20
C LYS A 511 -20.91 20.64 8.26
N LEU A 512 -21.06 19.42 8.74
CA LEU A 512 -21.70 18.32 8.02
C LEU A 512 -23.00 17.94 8.72
N GLN A 513 -24.11 17.96 7.98
CA GLN A 513 -25.43 17.52 8.44
C GLN A 513 -26.01 16.54 7.43
N VAL A 514 -26.79 15.55 7.89
CA VAL A 514 -27.33 14.48 7.03
C VAL A 514 -28.28 15.07 5.97
N GLU A 515 -29.02 16.11 6.34
CA GLU A 515 -29.96 16.82 5.48
C GLU A 515 -29.28 17.44 4.24
N MET A 516 -27.97 17.71 4.32
CA MET A 516 -27.19 18.24 3.19
C MET A 516 -27.03 17.23 2.05
N PHE A 517 -27.18 15.93 2.33
CA PHE A 517 -26.98 14.86 1.37
C PHE A 517 -28.30 14.26 0.86
N ALA A 518 -29.45 14.72 1.36
CA ALA A 518 -30.75 14.14 1.07
C ALA A 518 -31.13 14.13 -0.43
N ASP A 519 -30.66 15.14 -1.19
CA ASP A 519 -30.90 15.27 -2.64
C ASP A 519 -29.62 15.02 -3.48
N ALA A 520 -28.51 14.63 -2.85
CA ALA A 520 -27.23 14.49 -3.53
C ALA A 520 -27.12 13.11 -4.19
N ASN A 521 -26.85 13.08 -5.51
CA ASN A 521 -26.39 11.86 -6.15
C ASN A 521 -24.98 11.47 -5.63
N VAL A 522 -24.61 10.21 -5.90
CA VAL A 522 -23.32 9.55 -5.60
C VAL A 522 -22.10 10.49 -5.72
N GLY A 523 -21.97 11.24 -6.82
CA GLY A 523 -20.87 12.20 -7.03
C GLY A 523 -21.06 13.56 -6.34
N GLY A 524 -22.31 13.99 -6.17
CA GLY A 524 -22.69 15.26 -5.56
C GLY A 524 -22.33 15.38 -4.08
N ALA A 525 -22.31 14.28 -3.33
CA ALA A 525 -21.94 14.28 -1.92
C ALA A 525 -20.45 14.48 -1.68
N LYS A 526 -19.60 13.87 -2.52
CA LYS A 526 -18.15 14.06 -2.45
C LYS A 526 -17.75 15.51 -2.73
N ILE A 527 -18.44 16.15 -3.68
CA ILE A 527 -18.30 17.59 -3.96
C ILE A 527 -18.70 18.42 -2.75
N LEU A 528 -19.88 18.15 -2.17
CA LEU A 528 -20.35 18.89 -1.00
C LEU A 528 -19.35 18.78 0.16
N ILE A 529 -18.76 17.61 0.40
CA ILE A 529 -17.74 17.44 1.42
C ILE A 529 -16.51 18.30 1.15
N TYR A 530 -16.03 18.35 -0.10
CA TYR A 530 -14.86 19.18 -0.43
C TYR A 530 -15.17 20.68 -0.41
N GLU A 531 -16.38 21.09 -0.78
CA GLU A 531 -16.86 22.46 -0.60
C GLU A 531 -16.85 22.82 0.89
N GLN A 532 -17.45 21.97 1.74
CA GLN A 532 -17.47 22.19 3.19
C GLN A 532 -16.08 22.13 3.82
N ALA A 533 -15.20 21.24 3.36
CA ALA A 533 -13.83 21.17 3.83
C ALA A 533 -13.05 22.44 3.46
N LEU A 534 -13.22 22.93 2.23
CA LEU A 534 -12.60 24.17 1.77
C LEU A 534 -13.09 25.36 2.60
N GLU A 535 -14.40 25.50 2.79
CA GLU A 535 -14.99 26.55 3.63
C GLU A 535 -14.52 26.44 5.09
N TRP A 536 -14.59 25.26 5.68
CA TRP A 536 -14.18 25.01 7.07
C TRP A 536 -12.72 25.37 7.31
N VAL A 537 -11.83 25.01 6.38
CA VAL A 537 -10.41 25.37 6.44
C VAL A 537 -10.23 26.88 6.31
N LEU A 538 -10.90 27.52 5.35
CA LEU A 538 -10.84 28.97 5.14
C LEU A 538 -11.34 29.76 6.36
N GLU A 539 -12.33 29.25 7.07
CA GLU A 539 -12.88 29.85 8.29
C GLU A 539 -12.03 29.57 9.54
N LYS A 540 -11.71 28.30 9.84
CA LYS A 540 -10.98 27.94 11.07
C LYS A 540 -9.58 28.55 11.11
N GLN A 541 -8.89 28.61 9.97
CA GLN A 541 -7.56 29.22 9.92
C GLN A 541 -7.57 30.75 10.11
N ARG A 542 -8.73 31.41 10.14
CA ARG A 542 -8.82 32.88 10.37
C ARG A 542 -9.12 33.28 11.82
N MET A 543 -9.65 32.39 12.65
CA MET A 543 -10.37 32.75 13.88
C MET A 543 -9.54 32.84 15.18
N GLU A 544 -8.24 32.52 15.18
CA GLU A 544 -7.43 32.57 16.43
C GLU A 544 -6.45 33.75 16.49
N GLU A 545 -6.77 34.73 17.34
CA GLU A 545 -5.83 35.77 17.79
C GLU A 545 -4.61 35.11 18.45
N GLY A 546 -3.43 35.26 17.84
CA GLY A 546 -2.16 34.82 18.43
C GLY A 546 -1.29 33.92 17.57
N ARG A 547 -1.72 33.53 16.36
CA ARG A 547 -0.88 32.77 15.43
C ARG A 547 -0.05 33.65 14.50
N ASN A 548 1.15 33.18 14.20
CA ASN A 548 2.00 33.63 13.09
C ASN A 548 1.41 33.18 11.73
N LEU A 549 0.13 33.45 11.46
CA LEU A 549 -0.34 33.50 10.08
C LEU A 549 0.34 34.70 9.43
N SER A 550 0.80 34.57 8.18
CA SER A 550 1.31 35.75 7.49
C SER A 550 0.18 36.77 7.45
N LEU A 551 0.46 38.00 7.90
CA LEU A 551 -0.42 39.18 7.89
C LEU A 551 -1.03 39.50 6.51
N GLU A 552 -0.64 38.74 5.48
CA GLU A 552 -1.04 38.83 4.09
C GLU A 552 -2.24 37.91 3.77
N ILE A 553 -2.38 36.73 4.41
CA ILE A 553 -3.51 35.79 4.18
C ILE A 553 -4.79 36.30 4.84
N THR A 554 -4.66 36.89 6.03
CA THR A 554 -5.78 37.46 6.78
C THR A 554 -6.39 38.71 6.13
N LYS A 555 -5.74 39.26 5.09
CA LYS A 555 -6.21 40.42 4.31
C LYS A 555 -6.96 40.06 3.02
N LEU A 556 -6.81 38.83 2.51
CA LEU A 556 -7.53 38.39 1.32
C LEU A 556 -8.99 38.10 1.66
N GLU A 557 -9.92 38.31 0.75
CA GLU A 557 -11.29 37.84 0.93
C GLU A 557 -11.37 36.32 0.68
N PRO A 558 -12.32 35.58 1.29
CA PRO A 558 -12.46 34.13 1.07
C PRO A 558 -12.53 33.73 -0.40
N ARG A 559 -13.22 34.55 -1.21
CA ARG A 559 -13.34 34.36 -2.67
C ARG A 559 -11.98 34.42 -3.40
N ASP A 560 -11.07 35.30 -2.99
CA ASP A 560 -9.76 35.42 -3.63
C ASP A 560 -8.88 34.19 -3.33
N LEU A 561 -9.00 33.63 -2.12
CA LEU A 561 -8.31 32.41 -1.73
C LEU A 561 -8.83 31.19 -2.48
N GLU A 562 -10.14 31.14 -2.70
CA GLU A 562 -10.78 30.10 -3.50
C GLU A 562 -10.26 30.11 -4.95
N ILE A 563 -10.20 31.28 -5.60
CA ILE A 563 -9.63 31.43 -6.95
C ILE A 563 -8.17 30.97 -6.99
N LEU A 564 -7.37 31.37 -5.99
CA LEU A 564 -5.98 30.95 -5.85
C LEU A 564 -5.85 29.42 -5.76
N LEU A 565 -6.71 28.76 -4.97
CA LEU A 565 -6.69 27.31 -4.78
C LEU A 565 -7.21 26.55 -6.01
N ALA A 566 -8.24 27.08 -6.69
CA ALA A 566 -8.77 26.52 -7.93
C ALA A 566 -7.73 26.56 -9.06
N GLU A 567 -7.04 27.69 -9.25
CA GLU A 567 -5.92 27.81 -10.20
C GLU A 567 -4.74 26.89 -9.82
N ALA A 568 -4.42 26.76 -8.53
CA ALA A 568 -3.43 25.79 -8.08
C ALA A 568 -3.86 24.35 -8.41
N GLY A 569 -5.13 24.01 -8.20
CA GLY A 569 -5.76 22.73 -8.59
C GLY A 569 -5.55 22.41 -10.07
N LEU A 570 -5.93 23.35 -10.94
CA LEU A 570 -5.75 23.22 -12.38
C LEU A 570 -4.28 23.02 -12.75
N CYS A 571 -3.37 23.83 -12.20
CA CYS A 571 -1.95 23.72 -12.50
C CYS A 571 -1.35 22.38 -12.07
N VAL A 572 -1.75 21.86 -10.90
CA VAL A 572 -1.28 20.58 -10.35
C VAL A 572 -1.75 19.44 -11.23
N VAL A 573 -3.04 19.39 -11.56
CA VAL A 573 -3.60 18.35 -12.45
C VAL A 573 -2.96 18.41 -13.83
N GLN A 574 -2.85 19.61 -14.42
CA GLN A 574 -2.19 19.80 -15.71
C GLN A 574 -0.74 19.30 -15.64
N SER A 575 -0.01 19.59 -14.57
CA SER A 575 1.38 19.14 -14.37
C SER A 575 1.55 17.64 -14.08
N GLY A 576 0.47 16.86 -14.10
CA GLY A 576 0.48 15.40 -13.91
C GLY A 576 -0.18 14.94 -12.61
N GLY A 577 -0.86 15.83 -11.89
CA GLY A 577 -1.67 15.51 -10.70
C GLY A 577 -0.90 15.47 -9.37
N GLU A 578 0.37 15.86 -9.37
CA GLU A 578 1.21 15.77 -8.17
C GLU A 578 1.68 17.12 -7.64
N TYR A 579 2.29 17.95 -8.49
CA TYR A 579 2.74 19.29 -8.07
C TYR A 579 2.69 20.27 -9.24
N ALA A 580 2.66 21.55 -8.93
CA ALA A 580 2.73 22.65 -9.89
C ALA A 580 3.75 23.69 -9.46
N ALA A 581 4.54 24.21 -10.40
CA ALA A 581 5.41 25.35 -10.13
C ALA A 581 4.58 26.57 -9.70
N ILE A 582 4.94 27.23 -8.60
CA ILE A 582 4.30 28.48 -8.14
C ILE A 582 4.38 29.55 -9.21
N LYS A 583 5.47 29.58 -9.99
CA LYS A 583 5.58 30.47 -11.16
C LYS A 583 4.47 30.25 -12.20
N MET A 584 4.05 29.01 -12.42
CA MET A 584 2.93 28.70 -13.32
C MET A 584 1.63 29.30 -12.77
N ILE A 585 1.40 29.17 -11.46
CA ILE A 585 0.24 29.75 -10.77
C ILE A 585 0.28 31.28 -10.83
N GLU A 586 1.44 31.89 -10.52
CA GLU A 586 1.64 33.35 -10.60
C GLU A 586 1.38 33.89 -12.01
N ASP A 587 1.96 33.27 -13.04
CA ASP A 587 1.80 33.71 -14.42
C ASP A 587 0.31 33.66 -14.84
N ARG A 588 -0.42 32.61 -14.44
CA ARG A 588 -1.86 32.49 -14.71
C ARG A 588 -2.70 33.52 -13.94
N LEU A 589 -2.41 33.72 -12.66
CA LEU A 589 -3.10 34.73 -11.83
C LEU A 589 -2.81 36.16 -12.30
N LEU A 590 -1.64 36.43 -12.87
CA LEU A 590 -1.34 37.73 -13.48
C LEU A 590 -2.11 37.93 -14.80
N GLU A 591 -2.38 36.86 -15.56
CA GLU A 591 -3.19 36.94 -16.77
C GLU A 591 -4.70 37.06 -16.44
N GLN A 592 -5.21 36.27 -15.48
CA GLN A 592 -6.65 36.05 -15.29
C GLN A 592 -7.18 36.34 -13.87
N GLY A 593 -6.33 36.58 -12.88
CA GLY A 593 -6.72 36.79 -11.48
C GLY A 593 -7.28 38.18 -11.16
N CYS A 594 -7.84 38.33 -9.95
CA CYS A 594 -8.34 39.60 -9.42
C CYS A 594 -7.20 40.61 -9.14
N GLN A 595 -7.56 41.89 -8.98
CA GLN A 595 -6.57 42.97 -8.81
C GLN A 595 -5.79 42.80 -7.50
N GLU A 596 -6.43 42.31 -6.46
CA GLU A 596 -5.87 42.09 -5.13
C GLU A 596 -4.77 41.01 -5.15
N LEU A 597 -4.99 39.89 -5.84
CA LEU A 597 -3.98 38.84 -6.04
C LEU A 597 -2.83 39.32 -6.95
N LYS A 598 -3.15 40.11 -8.00
CA LYS A 598 -2.13 40.73 -8.85
C LYS A 598 -1.23 41.66 -8.06
N ASP A 599 -1.82 42.54 -7.25
CA ASP A 599 -1.10 43.46 -6.39
C ASP A 599 -0.25 42.71 -5.36
N LEU A 600 -0.75 41.60 -4.79
CA LEU A 600 0.00 40.75 -3.87
C LEU A 600 1.26 40.16 -4.55
N ILE A 601 1.11 39.59 -5.75
CA ILE A 601 2.22 39.01 -6.52
C ILE A 601 3.22 40.10 -6.93
N GLU A 602 2.76 41.23 -7.44
CA GLU A 602 3.60 42.35 -7.87
C GLU A 602 4.36 42.99 -6.70
N ASN A 603 3.70 43.20 -5.55
CA ASN A 603 4.36 43.72 -4.34
C ASN A 603 5.43 42.77 -3.80
N ALA A 604 5.19 41.45 -3.86
CA ALA A 604 6.19 40.46 -3.47
C ALA A 604 7.43 40.51 -4.39
N ARG A 605 7.20 40.61 -5.72
CA ARG A 605 8.27 40.77 -6.72
C ARG A 605 9.08 42.04 -6.53
N GLN A 606 8.43 43.17 -6.21
CA GLN A 606 9.10 44.46 -5.98
C GLN A 606 9.96 44.46 -4.70
N ASN A 607 9.52 43.77 -3.65
CA ASN A 607 10.21 43.74 -2.35
C ASN A 607 11.37 42.73 -2.28
N LYS A 608 11.70 42.02 -3.37
CA LYS A 608 12.68 40.90 -3.40
C LYS A 608 12.44 39.85 -2.31
N ARG A 609 11.21 39.76 -1.78
CA ARG A 609 10.82 38.62 -0.94
C ARG A 609 10.68 37.44 -1.88
N GLU A 610 11.34 36.33 -1.56
CA GLU A 610 11.14 35.08 -2.29
C GLU A 610 9.68 34.66 -2.10
N ASP A 611 8.89 34.89 -3.15
CA ASP A 611 7.61 34.25 -3.46
C ASP A 611 6.36 34.71 -2.66
N GLY A 612 5.55 35.59 -3.25
CA GLY A 612 4.35 36.17 -2.62
C GLY A 612 3.24 35.16 -2.29
N LEU A 613 3.10 34.11 -3.08
CA LEU A 613 2.05 33.08 -2.90
C LEU A 613 2.49 31.90 -2.03
N LYS A 614 3.75 31.86 -1.59
CA LYS A 614 4.34 30.71 -0.89
C LYS A 614 3.74 30.46 0.49
N ASN A 615 3.57 31.51 1.28
CA ASN A 615 2.95 31.40 2.60
C ASN A 615 1.43 31.17 2.52
N PRO A 616 0.67 31.87 1.65
CA PRO A 616 -0.74 31.57 1.42
C PRO A 616 -1.00 30.11 1.04
N LEU A 617 -0.31 29.60 0.02
CA LEU A 617 -0.55 28.23 -0.44
C LEU A 617 -0.18 27.19 0.63
N ALA A 618 0.95 27.37 1.33
CA ALA A 618 1.37 26.46 2.40
C ALA A 618 0.38 26.36 3.58
N ALA A 619 -0.47 27.37 3.80
CA ALA A 619 -1.50 27.33 4.83
C ALA A 619 -2.68 26.40 4.45
N PHE A 620 -3.01 26.26 3.17
CA PHE A 620 -4.21 25.57 2.67
C PHE A 620 -3.98 24.12 2.26
N TYR A 621 -3.29 23.36 3.10
CA TYR A 621 -3.06 21.95 2.81
C TYR A 621 -2.26 21.70 1.50
N LEU A 622 -1.39 22.64 1.13
CA LEU A 622 -0.41 22.43 0.07
C LEU A 622 0.97 22.15 0.65
N LYS A 623 1.54 21.01 0.27
CA LYS A 623 2.91 20.62 0.57
C LYS A 623 3.85 21.37 -0.37
N LYS A 624 4.96 21.85 0.18
CA LYS A 624 6.08 22.38 -0.60
C LYS A 624 6.68 21.21 -1.39
N SER A 625 6.67 21.30 -2.71
CA SER A 625 7.51 20.43 -3.54
C SER A 625 8.78 21.22 -3.89
N GLU A 626 9.91 20.69 -3.47
CA GLU A 626 11.23 21.30 -3.70
C GLU A 626 12.02 20.55 -4.78
N THR A 627 11.39 19.60 -5.47
CA THR A 627 12.02 18.75 -6.49
C THR A 627 12.20 19.42 -7.85
N ALA A 628 11.67 20.63 -8.05
CA ALA A 628 12.01 21.49 -9.18
C ALA A 628 12.86 22.66 -8.68
N SER A 629 13.81 23.13 -9.49
CA SER A 629 14.57 24.35 -9.28
C SER A 629 13.72 25.64 -9.29
N ASN A 630 12.44 25.55 -8.91
CA ASN A 630 11.46 26.60 -8.76
C ASN A 630 10.43 26.12 -7.71
N ASN A 631 10.33 26.88 -6.63
CA ASN A 631 9.15 27.07 -5.79
C ASN A 631 7.86 26.41 -6.35
N SER A 632 7.41 25.27 -5.82
CA SER A 632 6.25 24.49 -6.32
C SER A 632 5.34 23.96 -5.22
N VAL A 633 4.08 23.64 -5.54
CA VAL A 633 3.02 23.25 -4.59
C VAL A 633 2.35 21.94 -5.00
N GLU A 634 1.98 21.14 -4.00
CA GLU A 634 1.29 19.85 -4.12
C GLU A 634 0.11 19.80 -3.14
N PHE A 635 -1.02 19.16 -3.46
CA PHE A 635 -2.12 18.96 -2.50
C PHE A 635 -1.86 17.76 -1.57
N PHE A 636 -2.13 17.90 -0.26
CA PHE A 636 -2.06 16.77 0.68
C PHE A 636 -3.04 15.64 0.34
N HIS A 637 -4.08 15.91 -0.44
CA HIS A 637 -5.00 14.90 -0.94
C HIS A 637 -5.24 15.11 -2.44
N LYS A 638 -4.91 14.10 -3.26
CA LYS A 638 -5.01 14.18 -4.73
C LYS A 638 -6.41 14.55 -5.18
N SER A 639 -7.42 13.90 -4.61
CA SER A 639 -8.81 14.13 -5.04
C SER A 639 -9.35 15.51 -4.67
N PHE A 640 -8.75 16.18 -3.67
CA PHE A 640 -9.08 17.57 -3.38
C PHE A 640 -8.50 18.52 -4.43
N GLY A 641 -7.28 18.26 -4.90
CA GLY A 641 -6.69 18.97 -6.05
C GLY A 641 -7.47 18.73 -7.35
N GLU A 642 -7.94 17.49 -7.58
CA GLU A 642 -8.81 17.14 -8.71
C GLU A 642 -10.17 17.87 -8.64
N PHE A 643 -10.76 17.99 -7.45
CA PHE A 643 -11.96 18.79 -7.22
C PHE A 643 -11.75 20.27 -7.52
N LEU A 644 -10.66 20.86 -7.02
CA LEU A 644 -10.31 22.27 -7.28
C LEU A 644 -10.01 22.53 -8.76
N CYS A 645 -9.38 21.58 -9.44
CA CYS A 645 -9.19 21.61 -10.90
C CYS A 645 -10.54 21.65 -11.61
N ALA A 646 -11.46 20.75 -11.27
CA ALA A 646 -12.79 20.70 -11.87
C ALA A 646 -13.57 22.01 -11.63
N LYS A 647 -13.49 22.57 -10.43
CA LYS A 647 -14.09 23.87 -10.09
C LYS A 647 -13.56 24.98 -10.98
N ARG A 648 -12.24 25.06 -11.16
CA ARG A 648 -11.63 26.04 -12.07
C ARG A 648 -12.05 25.84 -13.52
N MET A 649 -12.22 24.60 -13.95
CA MET A 649 -12.69 24.29 -15.30
C MET A 649 -14.14 24.76 -15.50
N VAL A 650 -15.04 24.57 -14.52
CA VAL A 650 -16.42 25.11 -14.60
C VAL A 650 -16.42 26.61 -14.79
N GLU A 651 -15.67 27.36 -13.99
CA GLU A 651 -15.55 28.82 -14.13
C GLU A 651 -15.10 29.22 -15.54
N GLY A 652 -14.14 28.48 -16.12
CA GLY A 652 -13.70 28.74 -17.50
C GLY A 652 -14.73 28.37 -18.57
N LEU A 653 -15.61 27.40 -18.30
CA LEU A 653 -16.68 27.00 -19.21
C LEU A 653 -17.92 27.91 -19.12
N GLU A 654 -18.15 28.56 -17.98
CA GLU A 654 -19.21 29.58 -17.79
C GLU A 654 -19.09 30.71 -18.80
N ASP A 655 -17.89 31.29 -18.92
CA ASP A 655 -17.54 32.34 -19.89
C ASP A 655 -17.90 31.95 -21.34
N LEU A 656 -17.82 30.66 -21.67
CA LEU A 656 -18.10 30.16 -23.01
C LEU A 656 -19.61 30.14 -23.34
N THR A 657 -20.49 30.25 -22.36
CA THR A 657 -21.94 30.14 -22.57
C THR A 657 -22.69 31.47 -22.47
N GLU A 658 -22.03 32.55 -22.03
CA GLU A 658 -22.64 33.87 -21.93
C GLU A 658 -22.95 34.51 -23.30
N LYS A 659 -24.16 35.09 -23.41
CA LYS A 659 -24.66 35.77 -24.62
C LYS A 659 -24.90 37.24 -24.34
N THR A 660 -24.55 38.10 -25.30
CA THR A 660 -24.98 39.50 -25.30
C THR A 660 -25.93 39.77 -26.47
N GLU A 661 -27.08 40.38 -26.17
CA GLU A 661 -28.01 40.85 -27.20
C GLU A 661 -27.75 42.32 -27.51
N ARG A 662 -27.28 42.62 -28.73
CA ARG A 662 -27.27 43.99 -29.26
C ARG A 662 -27.89 44.01 -30.65
N ARG A 663 -28.96 44.81 -30.81
CA ARG A 663 -29.65 45.09 -32.09
C ARG A 663 -30.17 43.84 -32.83
N GLY A 664 -30.72 42.87 -32.10
CA GLY A 664 -31.35 41.67 -32.71
C GLY A 664 -30.36 40.65 -33.28
N GLN A 665 -29.05 40.84 -33.09
CA GLN A 665 -28.04 39.80 -33.29
C GLN A 665 -27.56 39.30 -31.92
N VAL A 666 -27.69 38.00 -31.71
CA VAL A 666 -27.16 37.29 -30.54
C VAL A 666 -25.69 37.02 -30.80
N ASN A 667 -24.80 37.72 -30.10
CA ASN A 667 -23.36 37.47 -30.17
C ASN A 667 -22.89 36.83 -28.86
N TYR A 668 -22.11 35.76 -28.96
CA TYR A 668 -21.44 35.19 -27.79
C TYR A 668 -20.44 36.19 -27.20
N PHE A 669 -20.30 36.20 -25.88
CA PHE A 669 -19.31 37.04 -25.20
C PHE A 669 -17.88 36.69 -25.65
N VAL A 670 -17.63 35.41 -25.89
CA VAL A 670 -16.36 34.86 -26.34
C VAL A 670 -16.40 34.53 -27.85
N SER A 671 -15.50 35.12 -28.65
CA SER A 671 -15.34 34.80 -30.09
C SER A 671 -14.81 33.37 -30.33
N ASP A 672 -14.95 32.81 -31.54
CA ASP A 672 -14.48 31.45 -31.85
C ASP A 672 -12.95 31.28 -31.65
N LYS A 673 -12.15 32.29 -32.01
CA LYS A 673 -10.69 32.27 -31.76
C LYS A 673 -10.34 32.27 -30.26
N GLU A 674 -11.18 32.92 -29.44
CA GLU A 674 -11.00 32.94 -27.99
C GLU A 674 -11.52 31.65 -27.33
N LEU A 675 -12.58 31.05 -27.86
CA LEU A 675 -13.04 29.70 -27.49
C LEU A 675 -11.92 28.68 -27.67
N GLU A 676 -11.30 28.66 -28.85
CA GLU A 676 -10.17 27.77 -29.14
C GLU A 676 -9.04 27.98 -28.11
N ARG A 677 -8.67 29.24 -27.83
CA ARG A 677 -7.64 29.57 -26.83
C ARG A 677 -7.97 29.03 -25.44
N GLN A 678 -9.21 29.22 -24.97
CA GLN A 678 -9.64 28.75 -23.65
C GLN A 678 -9.74 27.22 -23.58
N VAL A 679 -10.20 26.56 -24.64
CA VAL A 679 -10.24 25.09 -24.72
C VAL A 679 -8.83 24.50 -24.63
N TYR A 680 -7.85 25.05 -25.37
CA TYR A 680 -6.45 24.64 -25.21
C TYR A 680 -5.91 24.97 -23.82
N ASP A 681 -6.36 26.05 -23.20
CA ASP A 681 -5.89 26.41 -21.87
C ASP A 681 -6.33 25.40 -20.81
N LEU A 682 -7.59 24.98 -20.84
CA LEU A 682 -8.19 24.06 -19.87
C LEU A 682 -7.86 22.59 -20.16
N PHE A 683 -7.93 22.17 -21.42
CA PHE A 683 -7.89 20.76 -21.82
C PHE A 683 -6.59 20.33 -22.49
N GLY A 684 -5.68 21.26 -22.81
CA GLY A 684 -4.52 20.98 -23.64
C GLY A 684 -3.32 20.33 -22.95
N TYR A 685 -3.42 19.95 -21.68
CA TYR A 685 -2.29 19.31 -21.02
C TYR A 685 -2.73 18.27 -19.97
N GLY A 686 -2.23 17.04 -20.12
CA GLY A 686 -2.58 15.91 -19.29
C GLY A 686 -3.90 15.24 -19.69
N ARG A 687 -4.08 13.99 -19.27
CA ARG A 687 -5.37 13.29 -19.37
C ARG A 687 -6.28 13.76 -18.23
N LEU A 688 -7.57 13.93 -18.49
CA LEU A 688 -8.54 14.07 -17.42
C LEU A 688 -8.77 12.71 -16.76
N THR A 689 -8.72 12.66 -15.43
CA THR A 689 -9.06 11.45 -14.68
C THR A 689 -10.58 11.30 -14.58
N VAL A 690 -11.05 10.08 -14.32
CA VAL A 690 -12.48 9.81 -14.09
C VAL A 690 -13.01 10.68 -12.95
N GLU A 691 -12.19 10.92 -11.93
CA GLU A 691 -12.52 11.77 -10.79
C GLU A 691 -12.68 13.24 -11.19
N VAL A 692 -11.74 13.82 -11.94
CA VAL A 692 -11.84 15.22 -12.40
C VAL A 692 -13.08 15.41 -13.25
N VAL A 693 -13.35 14.49 -14.18
CA VAL A 693 -14.52 14.55 -15.07
C VAL A 693 -15.81 14.41 -14.28
N GLY A 694 -15.87 13.48 -13.32
CA GLY A 694 -17.01 13.32 -12.43
C GLY A 694 -17.30 14.58 -11.62
N TYR A 695 -16.27 15.22 -11.05
CA TYR A 695 -16.44 16.51 -10.37
C TYR A 695 -16.89 17.62 -11.31
N LEU A 696 -16.29 17.69 -12.50
CA LEU A 696 -16.59 18.70 -13.50
C LEU A 696 -18.07 18.63 -13.89
N MET A 697 -18.57 17.43 -14.20
CA MET A 697 -19.97 17.24 -14.59
C MET A 697 -20.94 17.58 -13.46
N ALA A 698 -20.68 17.12 -12.24
CA ALA A 698 -21.58 17.40 -11.13
C ALA A 698 -21.57 18.87 -10.70
N LEU A 699 -20.46 19.61 -10.90
CA LEU A 699 -20.42 21.06 -10.72
C LEU A 699 -21.13 21.79 -11.89
N LEU A 700 -20.95 21.35 -13.14
CA LEU A 700 -21.63 21.93 -14.31
C LEU A 700 -23.16 21.84 -14.22
N VAL A 701 -23.68 20.74 -13.68
CA VAL A 701 -25.13 20.55 -13.51
C VAL A 701 -25.71 21.49 -12.45
N LYS A 702 -24.91 21.91 -11.47
CA LYS A 702 -25.32 22.83 -10.39
C LYS A 702 -25.10 24.31 -10.74
N SER A 703 -24.31 24.61 -11.76
CA SER A 703 -23.95 25.98 -12.13
C SER A 703 -24.99 26.64 -13.06
N GLU A 704 -24.80 27.93 -13.36
CA GLU A 704 -25.66 28.68 -14.28
C GLU A 704 -25.34 28.42 -15.76
N VAL A 705 -24.45 27.46 -16.06
CA VAL A 705 -24.00 27.13 -17.41
C VAL A 705 -25.13 26.59 -18.26
N LYS A 706 -25.32 27.17 -19.45
CA LYS A 706 -26.27 26.64 -20.43
C LYS A 706 -25.66 25.45 -21.17
N LEU A 707 -25.92 24.24 -20.67
CA LEU A 707 -25.35 22.98 -21.19
C LEU A 707 -25.56 22.80 -22.70
N GLU A 708 -26.72 23.16 -23.24
CA GLU A 708 -27.00 23.12 -24.68
C GLU A 708 -26.01 23.95 -25.51
N VAL A 709 -25.73 25.17 -25.03
CA VAL A 709 -24.81 26.10 -25.71
C VAL A 709 -23.38 25.57 -25.61
N LEU A 710 -22.99 25.12 -24.42
CA LEU A 710 -21.67 24.54 -24.19
C LEU A 710 -21.44 23.35 -25.13
N PHE A 711 -22.40 22.42 -25.19
CA PHE A 711 -22.34 21.25 -26.05
C PHE A 711 -22.17 21.62 -27.53
N GLN A 712 -22.98 22.57 -28.03
CA GLN A 712 -22.87 23.03 -29.43
C GLN A 712 -21.49 23.60 -29.76
N ARG A 713 -20.92 24.42 -28.86
CA ARG A 713 -19.60 25.04 -29.07
C ARG A 713 -18.46 24.02 -29.03
N LEU A 714 -18.49 23.11 -28.05
CA LEU A 714 -17.50 22.04 -27.93
C LEU A 714 -17.60 21.04 -29.09
N HIS A 715 -18.81 20.72 -29.54
CA HIS A 715 -19.02 19.86 -30.71
C HIS A 715 -18.48 20.52 -31.99
N GLY A 716 -18.64 21.83 -32.15
CA GLY A 716 -18.02 22.58 -33.25
C GLY A 716 -16.49 22.46 -33.24
N PHE A 717 -15.87 22.66 -32.06
CA PHE A 717 -14.42 22.47 -31.88
C PHE A 717 -13.99 21.03 -32.20
N TYR A 718 -14.74 20.03 -31.73
CA TYR A 718 -14.48 18.61 -32.01
C TYR A 718 -14.47 18.29 -33.51
N LEU A 719 -15.43 18.84 -34.27
CA LEU A 719 -15.48 18.64 -35.72
C LEU A 719 -14.30 19.28 -36.45
N ASP A 720 -13.90 20.47 -36.03
CA ASP A 720 -12.72 21.16 -36.58
C ASP A 720 -11.43 20.39 -36.26
N TRP A 721 -11.31 19.87 -35.03
CA TRP A 721 -10.20 19.01 -34.63
C TRP A 721 -10.15 17.71 -35.46
N CYS A 722 -11.31 17.05 -35.67
CA CYS A 722 -11.39 15.83 -36.47
C CYS A 722 -11.03 16.03 -37.95
N LYS A 723 -11.23 17.25 -38.48
CA LYS A 723 -10.83 17.63 -39.85
C LYS A 723 -9.33 17.95 -39.95
N GLY A 724 -8.60 17.90 -38.83
CA GLY A 724 -7.18 18.19 -38.79
C GLY A 724 -6.86 19.68 -38.75
N LYS A 725 -7.82 20.58 -38.53
CA LYS A 725 -7.59 22.04 -38.49
C LYS A 725 -6.39 22.41 -37.61
N PHE A 726 -6.30 21.78 -36.44
CA PHE A 726 -5.25 22.05 -35.47
C PHE A 726 -4.03 21.10 -35.56
N ILE A 727 -4.22 19.93 -36.17
CA ILE A 727 -3.18 18.90 -36.35
C ILE A 727 -2.30 19.22 -37.56
N ASP A 728 -2.94 19.67 -38.65
CA ASP A 728 -2.35 19.82 -39.97
C ASP A 728 -2.03 21.28 -40.31
N GLU A 729 -2.73 22.27 -39.72
CA GLU A 729 -2.47 23.70 -39.93
C GLU A 729 -1.76 24.34 -38.71
N MET A 730 -0.69 25.11 -38.93
CA MET A 730 0.03 25.80 -37.85
C MET A 730 -0.73 27.05 -37.39
N GLU A 731 -1.69 26.89 -36.50
CA GLU A 731 -2.40 28.02 -35.88
C GLU A 731 -1.63 28.68 -34.72
N GLU A 732 -1.92 29.97 -34.53
CA GLU A 732 -1.27 30.86 -33.57
C GLU A 732 -1.61 30.50 -32.12
N ALA A 733 -2.82 30.00 -31.84
CA ALA A 733 -3.29 29.59 -30.52
C ALA A 733 -2.57 28.35 -29.97
N LEU A 734 -2.37 27.31 -30.81
CA LEU A 734 -1.56 26.12 -30.46
C LEU A 734 -0.12 26.47 -30.12
N SER A 735 0.46 27.38 -30.91
CA SER A 735 1.84 27.84 -30.73
C SER A 735 2.04 28.54 -29.38
N GLN A 736 1.01 29.19 -28.85
CA GLN A 736 1.07 29.90 -27.57
C GLN A 736 1.07 28.94 -26.38
N LYS A 737 0.17 27.93 -26.34
CA LYS A 737 0.10 26.99 -25.22
C LYS A 737 1.37 26.16 -25.08
N VAL A 738 1.93 25.66 -26.19
CA VAL A 738 3.22 24.93 -26.18
C VAL A 738 4.35 25.83 -25.65
N ARG A 739 4.40 27.11 -26.06
CA ARG A 739 5.38 28.07 -25.54
C ARG A 739 5.19 28.36 -24.05
N GLN A 740 3.95 28.42 -23.57
CA GLN A 740 3.66 28.57 -22.14
C GLN A 740 4.13 27.36 -21.34
N LEU A 741 3.80 26.14 -21.78
CA LEU A 741 4.26 24.89 -21.16
C LEU A 741 5.80 24.83 -21.09
N TRP A 742 6.49 25.18 -22.18
CA TRP A 742 7.96 25.24 -22.21
C TRP A 742 8.54 26.29 -21.25
N LYS A 743 7.90 27.47 -21.11
CA LYS A 743 8.29 28.47 -20.11
C LYS A 743 8.21 27.95 -18.69
N TRP A 744 7.28 27.03 -18.43
CA TRP A 744 7.08 26.37 -17.14
C TRP A 744 7.93 25.10 -16.96
N GLY A 745 8.80 24.77 -17.92
CA GLY A 745 9.69 23.60 -17.85
C GLY A 745 9.03 22.28 -18.25
N ILE A 746 7.79 22.32 -18.71
CA ILE A 746 7.02 21.16 -19.17
C ILE A 746 7.43 20.83 -20.60
N LYS A 747 8.08 19.67 -20.80
CA LYS A 747 8.51 19.20 -22.12
C LYS A 747 7.34 18.50 -22.83
N SER A 748 6.59 19.24 -23.63
CA SER A 748 5.51 18.69 -24.46
C SER A 748 5.67 19.07 -25.91
N GLY A 749 5.38 18.12 -26.81
CA GLY A 749 5.29 18.37 -28.24
C GLY A 749 3.93 18.97 -28.62
N GLN A 750 3.90 19.78 -29.68
CA GLN A 750 2.66 20.38 -30.19
C GLN A 750 1.58 19.34 -30.50
N ARG A 751 1.96 18.23 -31.14
CA ARG A 751 1.03 17.15 -31.47
C ARG A 751 0.45 16.45 -30.24
N GLN A 752 1.22 16.39 -29.14
CA GLN A 752 0.75 15.77 -27.90
C GLN A 752 -0.32 16.64 -27.23
N VAL A 753 -0.06 17.95 -27.13
CA VAL A 753 -1.00 18.94 -26.61
C VAL A 753 -2.32 18.89 -27.38
N ASP A 754 -2.25 18.87 -28.70
CA ASP A 754 -3.43 18.80 -29.55
C ASP A 754 -4.26 17.53 -29.35
N ILE A 755 -3.60 16.35 -29.32
CA ILE A 755 -4.30 15.08 -29.09
C ILE A 755 -4.96 15.07 -27.71
N TYR A 756 -4.29 15.56 -26.66
CA TYR A 756 -4.90 15.68 -25.34
C TYR A 756 -6.12 16.61 -25.36
N THR A 757 -6.02 17.78 -25.97
CA THR A 757 -7.16 18.71 -26.10
C THR A 757 -8.36 18.03 -26.74
N GLY A 758 -8.17 17.40 -27.90
CA GLY A 758 -9.26 16.78 -28.65
C GLY A 758 -9.90 15.58 -27.93
N LEU A 759 -9.08 14.72 -27.32
CA LEU A 759 -9.59 13.58 -26.54
C LEU A 759 -10.31 14.03 -25.27
N ASN A 760 -9.80 15.03 -24.55
CA ASN A 760 -10.44 15.57 -23.35
C ASN A 760 -11.77 16.27 -23.68
N VAL A 761 -11.86 16.99 -24.80
CA VAL A 761 -13.14 17.54 -25.30
C VAL A 761 -14.11 16.42 -25.67
N MET A 762 -13.63 15.35 -26.31
CA MET A 762 -14.45 14.18 -26.63
C MET A 762 -15.03 13.53 -25.37
N ILE A 763 -14.24 13.39 -24.29
CA ILE A 763 -14.72 12.88 -23.00
C ILE A 763 -15.87 13.75 -22.48
N LEU A 764 -15.69 15.08 -22.46
CA LEU A 764 -16.73 15.98 -21.96
C LEU A 764 -18.02 15.91 -22.81
N LEU A 765 -17.90 15.71 -24.13
CA LEU A 765 -19.05 15.50 -25.01
C LEU A 765 -19.78 14.17 -24.72
N PHE A 766 -19.05 13.09 -24.42
CA PHE A 766 -19.65 11.82 -23.98
C PHE A 766 -20.40 11.97 -22.66
N GLU A 767 -19.84 12.70 -21.72
CA GLU A 767 -20.47 12.91 -20.41
C GLU A 767 -21.70 13.82 -20.49
N LEU A 768 -21.63 14.91 -21.27
CA LEU A 768 -22.80 15.74 -21.56
C LEU A 768 -23.89 14.93 -22.28
N HIS A 769 -23.50 14.00 -23.16
CA HIS A 769 -24.42 13.08 -23.81
C HIS A 769 -25.09 12.13 -22.82
N SER A 770 -24.30 11.48 -21.96
CA SER A 770 -24.80 10.57 -20.92
C SER A 770 -25.80 11.29 -20.00
N TYR A 771 -25.44 12.49 -19.53
CA TYR A 771 -26.35 13.34 -18.75
C TYR A 771 -27.63 13.68 -19.53
N GLY A 772 -27.51 14.08 -20.79
CA GLY A 772 -28.66 14.36 -21.66
C GLY A 772 -29.59 13.17 -21.86
N GLN A 773 -29.07 11.95 -21.97
CA GLN A 773 -29.90 10.75 -22.11
C GLN A 773 -30.69 10.41 -20.83
N SER A 774 -30.21 10.86 -19.66
CA SER A 774 -30.92 10.71 -18.39
C SER A 774 -32.05 11.73 -18.19
N GLN A 775 -32.10 12.80 -18.98
CA GLN A 775 -33.07 13.89 -18.86
C GLN A 775 -33.97 13.95 -20.11
N GLU A 776 -35.27 13.68 -19.97
CA GLU A 776 -36.19 13.65 -21.12
C GLU A 776 -36.19 14.95 -21.95
N GLU A 777 -36.04 16.10 -21.31
CA GLU A 777 -36.08 17.42 -21.95
C GLU A 777 -34.82 17.75 -22.77
N LEU A 778 -33.65 17.25 -22.35
CA LEU A 778 -32.35 17.56 -22.99
C LEU A 778 -31.88 16.49 -23.97
N ARG A 779 -32.61 15.37 -24.07
CA ARG A 779 -32.20 14.17 -24.80
C ARG A 779 -31.87 14.40 -26.27
N GLU A 780 -32.67 15.22 -26.96
CA GLU A 780 -32.44 15.54 -28.38
C GLU A 780 -31.34 16.58 -28.58
N GLN A 781 -31.11 17.44 -27.59
CA GLN A 781 -30.18 18.57 -27.70
C GLN A 781 -28.74 18.16 -27.36
N LEU A 782 -28.58 17.21 -26.44
CA LEU A 782 -27.30 16.67 -25.98
C LEU A 782 -27.07 15.26 -26.52
N HIS A 783 -27.23 15.08 -27.84
CA HIS A 783 -26.89 13.81 -28.50
C HIS A 783 -25.54 13.90 -29.20
N PHE A 784 -24.53 13.21 -28.67
CA PHE A 784 -23.21 13.18 -29.28
C PHE A 784 -23.05 11.96 -30.19
N TYR A 785 -22.75 12.22 -31.46
CA TYR A 785 -22.38 11.21 -32.44
C TYR A 785 -20.92 11.44 -32.86
N PRO A 786 -19.94 10.69 -32.33
CA PRO A 786 -18.53 10.86 -32.68
C PRO A 786 -18.31 10.77 -34.20
N CYS A 787 -18.93 9.80 -34.87
CA CYS A 787 -18.84 9.62 -36.32
C CYS A 787 -19.85 10.47 -37.12
N GLY A 788 -20.68 11.30 -36.47
CA GLY A 788 -21.86 11.92 -37.05
C GLY A 788 -23.07 10.97 -37.01
N GLN A 789 -24.28 11.51 -37.22
CA GLN A 789 -25.50 10.70 -37.24
C GLN A 789 -25.49 9.80 -38.49
N PRO A 790 -25.80 8.50 -38.37
CA PRO A 790 -25.94 7.62 -39.53
C PRO A 790 -26.88 8.20 -40.57
N ASP A 791 -26.57 8.01 -41.86
CA ASP A 791 -27.32 8.53 -43.01
C ASP A 791 -27.34 10.07 -43.16
N SER A 792 -26.57 10.81 -42.36
CA SER A 792 -26.38 12.27 -42.54
C SER A 792 -25.19 12.60 -43.45
N GLU A 793 -25.19 13.79 -44.05
CA GLU A 793 -24.06 14.28 -44.89
C GLU A 793 -22.73 14.38 -44.11
N ASN A 794 -22.80 14.53 -42.78
CA ASN A 794 -21.63 14.65 -41.91
C ASN A 794 -21.17 13.29 -41.34
N PHE A 795 -21.75 12.17 -41.77
CA PHE A 795 -21.36 10.84 -41.30
C PHE A 795 -20.02 10.40 -41.91
N ASP A 796 -19.06 10.04 -41.07
CA ASP A 796 -17.79 9.45 -41.47
C ASP A 796 -17.49 8.24 -40.58
N GLN A 797 -17.77 7.05 -41.11
CA GLN A 797 -17.56 5.77 -40.43
C GLN A 797 -16.13 5.58 -39.92
N THR A 798 -15.12 6.18 -40.55
CA THR A 798 -13.71 5.98 -40.18
C THR A 798 -13.19 7.01 -39.18
N ARG A 799 -13.99 8.02 -38.81
CA ARG A 799 -13.54 9.15 -38.01
C ARG A 799 -12.98 8.70 -36.66
N LEU A 800 -13.72 7.87 -35.93
CA LEU A 800 -13.28 7.40 -34.62
C LEU A 800 -12.01 6.54 -34.72
N LEU A 801 -11.90 5.66 -35.72
CA LEU A 801 -10.67 4.89 -35.97
C LEU A 801 -9.45 5.78 -36.23
N ARG A 802 -9.62 6.89 -36.98
CA ARG A 802 -8.55 7.88 -37.17
C ARG A 802 -8.15 8.54 -35.85
N MET A 803 -9.10 8.86 -34.96
CA MET A 803 -8.80 9.44 -33.65
C MET A 803 -8.08 8.45 -32.73
N ILE A 804 -8.47 7.16 -32.76
CA ILE A 804 -7.73 6.08 -32.09
C ILE A 804 -6.30 6.02 -32.65
N GLY A 805 -6.13 6.08 -33.97
CA GLY A 805 -4.82 6.14 -34.61
C GLY A 805 -3.99 7.36 -34.21
N TYR A 806 -4.60 8.55 -34.09
CA TYR A 806 -3.90 9.75 -33.61
C TYR A 806 -3.39 9.59 -32.18
N SER A 807 -4.20 8.99 -31.30
CA SER A 807 -3.81 8.73 -29.91
C SER A 807 -2.54 7.86 -29.77
N GLN A 808 -2.24 7.01 -30.76
CA GLN A 808 -1.06 6.13 -30.73
C GLN A 808 0.26 6.91 -30.69
N CYS A 809 0.24 8.21 -31.02
CA CYS A 809 1.37 9.12 -30.83
C CYS A 809 1.73 9.34 -29.34
N LEU A 810 0.79 9.10 -28.42
CA LEU A 810 0.99 9.17 -26.96
C LEU A 810 1.38 7.79 -26.38
N GLY A 811 0.98 6.70 -27.04
CA GLY A 811 1.27 5.32 -26.64
C GLY A 811 0.27 4.35 -27.29
N SER A 812 0.62 3.06 -27.39
CA SER A 812 -0.20 2.06 -28.11
C SER A 812 -1.60 1.86 -27.53
N VAL A 813 -1.79 2.14 -26.24
CA VAL A 813 -3.07 2.01 -25.51
C VAL A 813 -3.64 3.35 -25.04
N ALA A 814 -3.10 4.47 -25.52
CA ALA A 814 -3.43 5.80 -24.99
C ALA A 814 -4.92 6.16 -25.11
N PHE A 815 -5.59 5.77 -26.21
CA PHE A 815 -7.04 5.97 -26.32
C PHE A 815 -7.82 5.24 -25.22
N MET A 816 -7.43 4.02 -24.88
CA MET A 816 -8.04 3.25 -23.79
C MET A 816 -7.79 3.89 -22.43
N GLU A 817 -6.56 4.34 -22.18
CA GLU A 817 -6.21 4.99 -20.92
C GLU A 817 -6.87 6.35 -20.71
N ILE A 818 -7.26 7.04 -21.78
CA ILE A 818 -7.81 8.41 -21.72
C ILE A 818 -9.34 8.39 -21.86
N VAL A 819 -9.88 7.69 -22.87
CA VAL A 819 -11.30 7.74 -23.23
C VAL A 819 -12.04 6.44 -22.85
N GLY A 820 -11.34 5.32 -22.70
CA GLY A 820 -11.95 3.99 -22.58
C GLY A 820 -12.99 3.84 -21.45
N SER A 821 -12.82 4.55 -20.33
CA SER A 821 -13.77 4.55 -19.20
C SER A 821 -15.06 5.33 -19.47
N PHE A 822 -15.05 6.25 -20.43
CA PHE A 822 -16.12 7.22 -20.72
C PHE A 822 -16.97 6.82 -21.94
N LEU A 823 -16.83 5.58 -22.44
CA LEU A 823 -17.60 5.09 -23.58
C LEU A 823 -18.94 4.45 -23.18
N ASN A 824 -19.32 4.53 -21.89
CA ASN A 824 -20.61 4.05 -21.41
C ASN A 824 -21.75 4.85 -22.04
N GLY A 825 -22.75 4.15 -22.58
CA GLY A 825 -23.90 4.77 -23.28
C GLY A 825 -23.54 5.45 -24.60
N ALA A 826 -22.28 5.42 -25.06
CA ALA A 826 -21.84 6.13 -26.25
C ALA A 826 -22.59 5.67 -27.52
N ASP A 827 -22.95 6.62 -28.39
CA ASP A 827 -23.52 6.31 -29.70
C ASP A 827 -22.41 6.12 -30.75
N LEU A 828 -22.04 4.86 -30.96
CA LEU A 828 -21.00 4.42 -31.89
C LEU A 828 -21.60 3.73 -33.13
N SER A 829 -22.86 4.03 -33.44
CA SER A 829 -23.59 3.37 -34.51
C SER A 829 -22.93 3.62 -35.88
N GLY A 830 -22.77 2.54 -36.65
CA GLY A 830 -22.13 2.54 -37.97
C GLY A 830 -20.62 2.83 -37.98
N ALA A 831 -19.97 3.00 -36.83
CA ALA A 831 -18.54 3.27 -36.76
C ALA A 831 -17.71 2.09 -37.29
N ASP A 832 -16.64 2.38 -38.03
CA ASP A 832 -15.59 1.42 -38.35
C ASP A 832 -14.57 1.43 -37.22
N LEU A 833 -14.47 0.30 -36.51
CA LEU A 833 -13.58 0.03 -35.39
C LEU A 833 -12.83 -1.29 -35.65
N SER A 834 -12.71 -1.69 -36.91
CA SER A 834 -12.00 -2.93 -37.27
C SER A 834 -10.54 -2.87 -36.84
N PHE A 835 -10.06 -3.96 -36.24
CA PHE A 835 -8.71 -4.07 -35.67
C PHE A 835 -8.34 -3.02 -34.61
N ALA A 836 -9.32 -2.27 -34.07
CA ALA A 836 -9.07 -1.32 -33.00
C ALA A 836 -8.75 -2.05 -31.68
N ASP A 837 -7.87 -1.46 -30.86
CA ASP A 837 -7.66 -1.89 -29.48
C ASP A 837 -8.66 -1.17 -28.57
N LEU A 838 -9.63 -1.94 -28.09
CA LEU A 838 -10.71 -1.52 -27.18
C LEU A 838 -10.65 -2.33 -25.86
N SER A 839 -9.48 -2.90 -25.55
CA SER A 839 -9.30 -3.75 -24.38
C SER A 839 -9.59 -3.01 -23.08
N GLY A 840 -10.37 -3.64 -22.21
CA GLY A 840 -10.77 -3.09 -20.91
C GLY A 840 -11.73 -1.89 -20.98
N ALA A 841 -12.20 -1.46 -22.15
CA ALA A 841 -13.11 -0.33 -22.26
C ALA A 841 -14.46 -0.58 -21.56
N ASN A 842 -15.10 0.49 -21.09
CA ASN A 842 -16.48 0.44 -20.63
C ASN A 842 -17.42 0.87 -21.76
N LEU A 843 -18.02 -0.10 -22.44
CA LEU A 843 -19.03 0.08 -23.50
C LEU A 843 -20.41 -0.38 -23.04
N SER A 844 -20.67 -0.43 -21.73
CA SER A 844 -21.98 -0.79 -21.20
C SER A 844 -23.03 0.20 -21.74
N ASP A 845 -24.19 -0.30 -22.14
CA ASP A 845 -25.31 0.44 -22.76
C ASP A 845 -24.97 1.20 -24.06
N ALA A 846 -23.76 1.06 -24.60
CA ALA A 846 -23.35 1.72 -25.84
C ALA A 846 -24.18 1.24 -27.04
N ASN A 847 -24.46 2.17 -27.97
CA ASN A 847 -25.10 1.85 -29.23
C ASN A 847 -24.04 1.53 -30.30
N LEU A 848 -23.84 0.23 -30.56
CA LEU A 848 -22.90 -0.30 -31.56
C LEU A 848 -23.62 -0.86 -32.80
N ARG A 849 -24.87 -0.42 -33.04
CA ARG A 849 -25.68 -0.90 -34.17
C ARG A 849 -24.93 -0.69 -35.49
N SER A 850 -24.84 -1.74 -36.30
CA SER A 850 -24.14 -1.72 -37.60
C SER A 850 -22.65 -1.35 -37.55
N ALA A 851 -22.02 -1.29 -36.37
CA ALA A 851 -20.60 -0.99 -36.25
C ALA A 851 -19.73 -2.16 -36.80
N ASN A 852 -18.56 -1.84 -37.36
CA ASN A 852 -17.60 -2.84 -37.79
C ASN A 852 -16.52 -3.03 -36.72
N LEU A 853 -16.57 -4.13 -36.00
CA LEU A 853 -15.62 -4.52 -34.93
C LEU A 853 -14.82 -5.77 -35.33
N SER A 854 -14.76 -6.08 -36.63
CA SER A 854 -14.06 -7.27 -37.13
C SER A 854 -12.58 -7.22 -36.75
N GLY A 855 -12.08 -8.29 -36.12
CA GLY A 855 -10.69 -8.39 -35.65
C GLY A 855 -10.30 -7.41 -34.54
N ALA A 856 -11.25 -6.68 -33.93
CA ALA A 856 -10.95 -5.77 -32.83
C ALA A 856 -10.51 -6.52 -31.57
N ASN A 857 -9.65 -5.91 -30.76
CA ASN A 857 -9.29 -6.41 -29.45
C ASN A 857 -10.27 -5.85 -28.40
N LEU A 858 -11.16 -6.69 -27.90
CA LEU A 858 -12.20 -6.40 -26.91
C LEU A 858 -11.97 -7.21 -25.62
N SER A 859 -10.73 -7.62 -25.35
CA SER A 859 -10.39 -8.41 -24.16
C SER A 859 -10.73 -7.63 -22.89
N GLY A 860 -11.46 -8.24 -21.95
CA GLY A 860 -11.85 -7.60 -20.70
C GLY A 860 -12.83 -6.43 -20.83
N VAL A 861 -13.43 -6.20 -22.00
CA VAL A 861 -14.39 -5.12 -22.21
C VAL A 861 -15.67 -5.33 -21.40
N LYS A 862 -16.30 -4.25 -20.94
CA LYS A 862 -17.65 -4.27 -20.36
C LYS A 862 -18.68 -3.87 -21.43
N LEU A 863 -19.63 -4.74 -21.75
CA LEU A 863 -20.67 -4.55 -22.78
C LEU A 863 -22.07 -4.89 -22.24
N ILE A 864 -22.26 -4.73 -20.94
CA ILE A 864 -23.55 -4.98 -20.28
C ILE A 864 -24.62 -4.09 -20.93
N GLY A 865 -25.71 -4.67 -21.41
CA GLY A 865 -26.81 -3.91 -22.04
C GLY A 865 -26.49 -3.28 -23.42
N ALA A 866 -25.31 -3.50 -23.99
CA ALA A 866 -24.91 -2.88 -25.25
C ALA A 866 -25.78 -3.34 -26.44
N LYS A 867 -26.04 -2.41 -27.38
CA LYS A 867 -26.85 -2.67 -28.58
C LYS A 867 -25.97 -3.01 -29.77
N LEU A 868 -25.85 -4.29 -30.12
CA LEU A 868 -24.94 -4.80 -31.16
C LEU A 868 -25.64 -5.26 -32.44
N ILE A 869 -26.93 -4.94 -32.62
CA ILE A 869 -27.72 -5.41 -33.77
C ILE A 869 -27.04 -5.00 -35.09
N GLY A 870 -26.75 -5.99 -35.94
CA GLY A 870 -26.10 -5.79 -37.24
C GLY A 870 -24.60 -5.44 -37.17
N ALA A 871 -23.98 -5.45 -36.00
CA ALA A 871 -22.54 -5.26 -35.86
C ALA A 871 -21.76 -6.43 -36.49
N LYS A 872 -20.57 -6.16 -37.03
CA LYS A 872 -19.66 -7.18 -37.57
C LYS A 872 -18.61 -7.52 -36.52
N LEU A 873 -18.57 -8.78 -36.06
CA LEU A 873 -17.69 -9.24 -34.97
C LEU A 873 -16.79 -10.42 -35.36
N ILE A 874 -16.61 -10.64 -36.67
CA ILE A 874 -15.82 -11.77 -37.18
C ILE A 874 -14.38 -11.66 -36.68
N GLY A 875 -13.91 -12.72 -36.00
CA GLY A 875 -12.54 -12.81 -35.48
C GLY A 875 -12.19 -11.80 -34.37
N ALA A 876 -13.18 -11.15 -33.75
CA ALA A 876 -12.94 -10.26 -32.61
C ALA A 876 -12.47 -11.05 -31.37
N ASN A 877 -11.65 -10.41 -30.53
CA ASN A 877 -11.17 -11.00 -29.27
C ASN A 877 -11.97 -10.47 -28.09
N PHE A 878 -12.81 -11.30 -27.48
CA PHE A 878 -13.62 -11.03 -26.29
C PHE A 878 -13.13 -11.79 -25.05
N SER A 879 -11.87 -12.22 -25.01
CA SER A 879 -11.34 -12.98 -23.88
C SER A 879 -11.59 -12.25 -22.55
N SER A 880 -12.23 -12.92 -21.59
CA SER A 880 -12.60 -12.38 -20.28
C SER A 880 -13.49 -11.13 -20.29
N ALA A 881 -14.20 -10.86 -21.39
CA ALA A 881 -15.16 -9.76 -21.47
C ALA A 881 -16.45 -10.05 -20.70
N ASN A 882 -17.18 -8.99 -20.31
CA ASN A 882 -18.51 -9.11 -19.71
C ASN A 882 -19.60 -8.62 -20.68
N LEU A 883 -20.35 -9.59 -21.23
CA LEU A 883 -21.50 -9.42 -22.11
C LEU A 883 -22.80 -9.98 -21.47
N SER A 884 -22.87 -10.03 -20.14
CA SER A 884 -24.08 -10.50 -19.45
C SER A 884 -25.32 -9.68 -19.86
N GLY A 885 -26.40 -10.39 -20.17
CA GLY A 885 -27.66 -9.79 -20.65
C GLY A 885 -27.59 -9.09 -22.02
N ALA A 886 -26.46 -9.16 -22.75
CA ALA A 886 -26.34 -8.49 -24.05
C ALA A 886 -27.25 -9.11 -25.12
N ASN A 887 -27.71 -8.29 -26.06
CA ASN A 887 -28.44 -8.78 -27.24
C ASN A 887 -27.49 -8.98 -28.42
N LEU A 888 -27.18 -10.25 -28.68
CA LEU A 888 -26.29 -10.73 -29.74
C LEU A 888 -27.05 -11.52 -30.83
N SER A 889 -28.38 -11.43 -30.85
CA SER A 889 -29.22 -12.20 -31.76
C SER A 889 -28.90 -11.94 -33.24
N GLY A 890 -28.74 -13.02 -34.00
CA GLY A 890 -28.45 -12.98 -35.44
C GLY A 890 -27.08 -12.41 -35.84
N ILE A 891 -26.16 -12.25 -34.89
CA ILE A 891 -24.81 -11.71 -35.17
C ILE A 891 -23.87 -12.78 -35.76
N ASP A 892 -22.92 -12.35 -36.59
CA ASP A 892 -21.82 -13.18 -37.08
C ASP A 892 -20.57 -13.05 -36.17
N LEU A 893 -20.36 -14.07 -35.34
CA LEU A 893 -19.25 -14.24 -34.39
C LEU A 893 -18.30 -15.38 -34.82
N ARG A 894 -18.25 -15.71 -36.11
CA ARG A 894 -17.35 -16.76 -36.62
C ARG A 894 -15.90 -16.51 -36.21
N SER A 895 -15.27 -17.57 -35.72
CA SER A 895 -13.88 -17.58 -35.26
C SER A 895 -13.54 -16.55 -34.17
N ALA A 896 -14.54 -16.02 -33.45
CA ALA A 896 -14.28 -15.11 -32.33
C ALA A 896 -13.58 -15.83 -31.16
N ASP A 897 -12.74 -15.11 -30.44
CA ASP A 897 -12.11 -15.60 -29.21
C ASP A 897 -12.95 -15.14 -28.01
N LEU A 898 -13.66 -16.06 -27.38
CA LEU A 898 -14.62 -15.84 -26.29
C LEU A 898 -14.21 -16.60 -25.03
N ILE A 899 -12.90 -16.86 -24.84
CA ILE A 899 -12.39 -17.62 -23.69
C ILE A 899 -12.69 -16.86 -22.38
N GLY A 900 -13.30 -17.54 -21.40
CA GLY A 900 -13.62 -16.97 -20.10
C GLY A 900 -14.65 -15.83 -20.13
N VAL A 901 -15.38 -15.66 -21.24
CA VAL A 901 -16.35 -14.58 -21.40
C VAL A 901 -17.56 -14.79 -20.48
N ASN A 902 -18.14 -13.71 -19.95
CA ASN A 902 -19.42 -13.77 -19.28
C ASN A 902 -20.56 -13.39 -20.25
N LEU A 903 -21.37 -14.37 -20.64
CA LEU A 903 -22.57 -14.29 -21.47
C LEU A 903 -23.83 -14.75 -20.72
N SER A 904 -23.81 -14.73 -19.38
CA SER A 904 -24.94 -15.18 -18.57
C SER A 904 -26.20 -14.39 -18.94
N SER A 905 -27.31 -15.10 -19.15
CA SER A 905 -28.59 -14.54 -19.58
C SER A 905 -28.57 -13.70 -20.88
N ALA A 906 -27.52 -13.83 -21.71
CA ALA A 906 -27.45 -13.12 -22.98
C ALA A 906 -28.39 -13.74 -24.03
N ASN A 907 -28.83 -12.94 -25.01
CA ASN A 907 -29.59 -13.42 -26.16
C ASN A 907 -28.65 -13.66 -27.35
N LEU A 908 -28.36 -14.92 -27.64
CA LEU A 908 -27.54 -15.44 -28.73
C LEU A 908 -28.39 -16.21 -29.77
N SER A 909 -29.70 -15.97 -29.81
CA SER A 909 -30.60 -16.66 -30.73
C SER A 909 -30.21 -16.41 -32.20
N SER A 910 -30.19 -17.48 -33.00
CA SER A 910 -29.79 -17.45 -34.43
C SER A 910 -28.39 -16.87 -34.71
N THR A 911 -27.50 -16.80 -33.71
CA THR A 911 -26.14 -16.29 -33.86
C THR A 911 -25.24 -17.31 -34.55
N ASN A 912 -24.31 -16.84 -35.39
CA ASN A 912 -23.33 -17.69 -36.08
C ASN A 912 -21.99 -17.68 -35.33
N LEU A 913 -21.67 -18.79 -34.67
CA LEU A 913 -20.51 -19.01 -33.80
C LEU A 913 -19.59 -20.14 -34.33
N ILE A 914 -19.64 -20.43 -35.65
CA ILE A 914 -18.83 -21.49 -36.24
C ILE A 914 -17.34 -21.26 -35.91
N GLY A 915 -16.71 -22.27 -35.32
CA GLY A 915 -15.29 -22.26 -34.94
C GLY A 915 -14.90 -21.26 -33.85
N ALA A 916 -15.86 -20.69 -33.11
CA ALA A 916 -15.57 -19.80 -31.98
C ALA A 916 -14.92 -20.56 -30.81
N LYS A 917 -14.11 -19.86 -30.01
CA LYS A 917 -13.50 -20.41 -28.79
C LYS A 917 -14.24 -19.90 -27.55
N LEU A 918 -15.00 -20.75 -26.88
CA LEU A 918 -15.81 -20.48 -25.70
C LEU A 918 -15.32 -21.28 -24.47
N ILE A 919 -14.02 -21.56 -24.40
CA ILE A 919 -13.44 -22.33 -23.28
C ILE A 919 -13.69 -21.55 -21.97
N ASP A 920 -14.21 -22.22 -20.95
CA ASP A 920 -14.52 -21.62 -19.64
C ASP A 920 -15.51 -20.43 -19.72
N ALA A 921 -16.33 -20.35 -20.77
CA ALA A 921 -17.34 -19.31 -20.92
C ALA A 921 -18.52 -19.50 -19.95
N LYS A 922 -19.06 -18.41 -19.41
CA LYS A 922 -20.26 -18.41 -18.55
C LYS A 922 -21.50 -18.08 -19.40
N LEU A 923 -22.32 -19.07 -19.69
CA LEU A 923 -23.52 -19.01 -20.54
C LEU A 923 -24.79 -19.44 -19.77
N SER A 924 -24.75 -19.44 -18.45
CA SER A 924 -25.89 -19.88 -17.63
C SER A 924 -27.14 -19.06 -17.94
N GLY A 925 -28.26 -19.73 -18.21
CA GLY A 925 -29.53 -19.10 -18.57
C GLY A 925 -29.54 -18.32 -19.88
N ALA A 926 -28.56 -18.48 -20.77
CA ALA A 926 -28.52 -17.79 -22.07
C ALA A 926 -29.53 -18.37 -23.07
N ASP A 927 -30.04 -17.53 -23.98
CA ASP A 927 -30.90 -17.95 -25.10
C ASP A 927 -30.05 -18.19 -26.34
N LEU A 928 -29.83 -19.45 -26.70
CA LEU A 928 -29.01 -19.92 -27.82
C LEU A 928 -29.85 -20.60 -28.91
N ARG A 929 -31.16 -20.37 -28.93
CA ARG A 929 -32.09 -21.05 -29.85
C ARG A 929 -31.69 -20.87 -31.30
N SER A 930 -31.61 -21.99 -32.02
CA SER A 930 -31.24 -22.02 -33.44
C SER A 930 -29.89 -21.37 -33.78
N ALA A 931 -28.99 -21.20 -32.80
CA ALA A 931 -27.63 -20.73 -33.06
C ALA A 931 -26.80 -21.80 -33.78
N ASN A 932 -25.72 -21.39 -34.44
CA ASN A 932 -24.80 -22.29 -35.12
C ASN A 932 -23.43 -22.28 -34.43
N LEU A 933 -23.13 -23.34 -33.68
CA LEU A 933 -21.88 -23.59 -32.96
C LEU A 933 -21.08 -24.76 -33.56
N ARG A 934 -21.28 -25.06 -34.85
CA ARG A 934 -20.54 -26.12 -35.52
C ARG A 934 -19.03 -25.92 -35.35
N SER A 935 -18.34 -26.97 -34.88
CA SER A 935 -16.90 -26.97 -34.62
C SER A 935 -16.41 -25.89 -33.63
N ALA A 936 -17.29 -25.31 -32.82
CA ALA A 936 -16.90 -24.42 -31.73
C ALA A 936 -16.27 -25.22 -30.57
N ASN A 937 -15.46 -24.56 -29.74
CA ASN A 937 -14.88 -25.16 -28.55
C ASN A 937 -15.50 -24.53 -27.29
N LEU A 938 -16.38 -25.27 -26.62
CA LEU A 938 -17.07 -24.94 -25.38
C LEU A 938 -16.55 -25.75 -24.18
N SER A 939 -15.31 -26.25 -24.23
CA SER A 939 -14.75 -27.06 -23.13
C SER A 939 -14.80 -26.27 -21.81
N LEU A 940 -15.25 -26.90 -20.73
CA LEU A 940 -15.42 -26.30 -19.40
C LEU A 940 -16.41 -25.12 -19.34
N ALA A 941 -17.20 -24.88 -20.39
CA ALA A 941 -18.19 -23.81 -20.37
C ALA A 941 -19.37 -24.15 -19.45
N ASN A 942 -19.90 -23.14 -18.76
CA ASN A 942 -21.13 -23.28 -17.98
C ASN A 942 -22.34 -22.87 -18.83
N LEU A 943 -23.13 -23.83 -19.25
CA LEU A 943 -24.37 -23.72 -20.02
C LEU A 943 -25.61 -24.15 -19.20
N SER A 944 -25.51 -24.19 -17.88
CA SER A 944 -26.64 -24.54 -17.01
C SER A 944 -27.86 -23.66 -17.27
N ASP A 945 -29.06 -24.24 -17.24
CA ASP A 945 -30.34 -23.56 -17.51
C ASP A 945 -30.45 -22.86 -18.90
N ALA A 946 -29.52 -23.07 -19.83
CA ALA A 946 -29.53 -22.40 -21.12
C ALA A 946 -30.59 -22.99 -22.09
N ASP A 947 -31.18 -22.14 -22.94
CA ASP A 947 -32.09 -22.59 -24.00
C ASP A 947 -31.30 -22.83 -25.30
N LEU A 948 -30.98 -24.09 -25.56
CA LEU A 948 -30.22 -24.59 -26.70
C LEU A 948 -31.13 -25.24 -27.75
N SER A 949 -32.45 -24.95 -27.75
CA SER A 949 -33.38 -25.69 -28.62
C SER A 949 -33.13 -25.41 -30.12
N GLY A 950 -33.07 -26.50 -30.89
CA GLY A 950 -32.77 -26.47 -32.33
C GLY A 950 -31.36 -25.99 -32.69
N ILE A 951 -30.41 -25.99 -31.76
CA ILE A 951 -29.04 -25.53 -31.99
C ILE A 951 -28.24 -26.50 -32.87
N ASP A 952 -27.29 -25.98 -33.67
CA ASP A 952 -26.30 -26.81 -34.39
C ASP A 952 -24.97 -26.82 -33.64
N LEU A 953 -24.69 -27.91 -32.93
CA LEU A 953 -23.45 -28.21 -32.19
C LEU A 953 -22.62 -29.30 -32.89
N SER A 954 -22.85 -29.55 -34.18
CA SER A 954 -22.15 -30.62 -34.92
C SER A 954 -20.63 -30.47 -34.82
N ALA A 955 -19.94 -31.56 -34.44
CA ALA A 955 -18.49 -31.60 -34.22
C ALA A 955 -17.94 -30.52 -33.25
N ALA A 956 -18.76 -30.01 -32.33
CA ALA A 956 -18.30 -29.11 -31.27
C ALA A 956 -17.54 -29.86 -30.16
N TYR A 957 -16.65 -29.16 -29.46
CA TYR A 957 -15.92 -29.67 -28.30
C TYR A 957 -16.60 -29.15 -27.02
N LEU A 958 -17.16 -30.03 -26.21
CA LEU A 958 -17.91 -29.74 -24.98
C LEU A 958 -17.31 -30.48 -23.77
N ILE A 959 -16.00 -30.80 -23.80
CA ILE A 959 -15.34 -31.58 -22.75
C ILE A 959 -15.47 -30.87 -21.39
N GLY A 960 -16.03 -31.56 -20.40
CA GLY A 960 -16.23 -31.02 -19.05
C GLY A 960 -17.21 -29.83 -18.98
N ALA A 961 -18.03 -29.60 -20.01
CA ALA A 961 -19.01 -28.52 -20.00
C ALA A 961 -20.18 -28.85 -19.05
N ASP A 962 -20.72 -27.82 -18.41
CA ASP A 962 -21.89 -27.94 -17.53
C ASP A 962 -23.16 -27.59 -18.30
N LEU A 963 -23.97 -28.57 -18.64
CA LEU A 963 -25.24 -28.48 -19.36
C LEU A 963 -26.43 -28.86 -18.47
N SER A 964 -26.28 -28.80 -17.13
CA SER A 964 -27.36 -29.20 -16.23
C SER A 964 -28.61 -28.35 -16.45
N ASP A 965 -29.77 -29.01 -16.45
CA ASP A 965 -31.08 -28.37 -16.65
C ASP A 965 -31.24 -27.63 -18.01
N ALA A 966 -30.28 -27.74 -18.92
CA ALA A 966 -30.32 -27.06 -20.21
C ALA A 966 -31.35 -27.67 -21.17
N ASN A 967 -31.96 -26.84 -22.03
CA ASN A 967 -32.90 -27.29 -23.06
C ASN A 967 -32.21 -27.54 -24.40
N LEU A 968 -31.85 -28.79 -24.69
CA LEU A 968 -31.25 -29.26 -25.95
C LEU A 968 -32.28 -29.92 -26.89
N SER A 969 -33.57 -29.61 -26.76
CA SER A 969 -34.61 -30.25 -27.58
C SER A 969 -34.37 -29.98 -29.07
N ALA A 970 -34.40 -31.03 -29.89
CA ALA A 970 -34.10 -31.00 -31.32
C ALA A 970 -32.71 -30.42 -31.70
N ALA A 971 -31.73 -30.47 -30.79
CA ALA A 971 -30.35 -30.06 -31.07
C ALA A 971 -29.65 -31.04 -32.03
N TYR A 972 -28.76 -30.52 -32.89
CA TYR A 972 -27.86 -31.32 -33.73
C TYR A 972 -26.48 -31.44 -33.05
N LEU A 973 -26.16 -32.62 -32.53
CA LEU A 973 -24.93 -32.94 -31.78
C LEU A 973 -24.05 -33.95 -32.53
N ILE A 974 -24.21 -34.07 -33.85
CA ILE A 974 -23.53 -35.08 -34.68
C ILE A 974 -22.01 -34.97 -34.51
N GLY A 975 -21.38 -36.02 -34.00
CA GLY A 975 -19.94 -36.09 -33.76
C GLY A 975 -19.39 -35.10 -32.74
N ALA A 976 -20.24 -34.51 -31.88
CA ALA A 976 -19.79 -33.64 -30.79
C ALA A 976 -19.05 -34.44 -29.70
N ASP A 977 -18.06 -33.81 -29.07
CA ASP A 977 -17.32 -34.38 -27.94
C ASP A 977 -17.90 -33.86 -26.62
N LEU A 978 -18.74 -34.66 -25.97
CA LEU A 978 -19.39 -34.39 -24.69
C LEU A 978 -18.71 -35.17 -23.54
N SER A 979 -17.45 -35.54 -23.69
CA SER A 979 -16.74 -36.30 -22.66
C SER A 979 -16.65 -35.51 -21.34
N ASP A 980 -16.88 -36.17 -20.20
CA ASP A 980 -16.90 -35.56 -18.86
C ASP A 980 -17.95 -34.42 -18.69
N ALA A 981 -18.90 -34.27 -19.62
CA ALA A 981 -19.91 -33.21 -19.54
C ALA A 981 -21.02 -33.54 -18.52
N ASN A 982 -21.51 -32.53 -17.81
CA ASN A 982 -22.67 -32.64 -16.93
C ASN A 982 -23.96 -32.35 -17.70
N LEU A 983 -24.74 -33.37 -18.02
CA LEU A 983 -26.04 -33.29 -18.69
C LEU A 983 -27.20 -33.60 -17.73
N SER A 984 -26.97 -33.51 -16.41
CA SER A 984 -27.98 -33.87 -15.42
C SER A 984 -29.24 -33.01 -15.59
N ALA A 985 -30.41 -33.65 -15.55
CA ALA A 985 -31.72 -33.02 -15.78
C ALA A 985 -31.90 -32.25 -17.12
N ALA A 986 -30.99 -32.41 -18.09
CA ALA A 986 -31.10 -31.75 -19.39
C ALA A 986 -32.24 -32.30 -20.26
N TYR A 987 -32.85 -31.46 -21.09
CA TYR A 987 -33.93 -31.83 -22.02
C TYR A 987 -33.37 -32.10 -23.42
N LEU A 988 -33.22 -33.36 -23.82
CA LEU A 988 -32.66 -33.82 -25.10
C LEU A 988 -33.73 -34.39 -26.05
N ILE A 989 -34.98 -33.96 -25.91
CA ILE A 989 -36.12 -34.52 -26.66
C ILE A 989 -35.88 -34.35 -28.17
N GLY A 990 -35.80 -35.47 -28.91
CA GLY A 990 -35.55 -35.47 -30.35
C GLY A 990 -34.18 -34.95 -30.78
N ALA A 991 -33.18 -34.90 -29.89
CA ALA A 991 -31.82 -34.49 -30.24
C ALA A 991 -31.10 -35.54 -31.11
N ASP A 992 -30.27 -35.09 -32.05
CA ASP A 992 -29.45 -35.93 -32.93
C ASP A 992 -28.04 -36.06 -32.37
N LEU A 993 -27.75 -37.17 -31.68
CA LEU A 993 -26.46 -37.47 -31.03
C LEU A 993 -25.59 -38.42 -31.87
N ILE A 994 -25.84 -38.55 -33.18
CA ILE A 994 -25.14 -39.53 -34.02
C ILE A 994 -23.62 -39.35 -33.93
N GLY A 995 -22.91 -40.37 -33.46
CA GLY A 995 -21.45 -40.36 -33.36
C GLY A 995 -20.86 -39.47 -32.25
N ALA A 996 -21.69 -38.94 -31.35
CA ALA A 996 -21.21 -38.13 -30.22
C ALA A 996 -20.41 -38.95 -29.20
N ASP A 997 -19.47 -38.31 -28.51
CA ASP A 997 -18.68 -38.93 -27.43
C ASP A 997 -19.26 -38.57 -26.06
N LEU A 998 -19.83 -39.54 -25.33
CA LEU A 998 -20.45 -39.38 -24.01
C LEU A 998 -19.65 -40.07 -22.90
N SER A 999 -18.38 -40.39 -23.14
CA SER A 999 -17.49 -41.03 -22.14
C SER A 999 -17.41 -40.17 -20.87
N ASP A 1000 -17.52 -40.76 -19.68
CA ASP A 1000 -17.56 -40.05 -18.38
C ASP A 1000 -18.73 -39.04 -18.17
N ALA A 1001 -19.65 -38.87 -19.13
CA ALA A 1001 -20.73 -37.88 -19.02
C ALA A 1001 -21.81 -38.24 -17.99
N ASP A 1002 -22.42 -37.24 -17.34
CA ASP A 1002 -23.51 -37.43 -16.37
C ASP A 1002 -24.87 -37.11 -17.00
N LEU A 1003 -25.66 -38.12 -17.36
CA LEU A 1003 -27.02 -37.94 -17.91
C LEU A 1003 -28.11 -38.16 -16.84
N SER A 1004 -27.79 -38.03 -15.56
CA SER A 1004 -28.72 -38.36 -14.49
C SER A 1004 -29.96 -37.46 -14.52
N GLY A 1005 -31.15 -38.05 -14.62
CA GLY A 1005 -32.41 -37.30 -14.72
C GLY A 1005 -32.69 -36.63 -16.07
N ALA A 1006 -31.80 -36.75 -17.06
CA ALA A 1006 -32.00 -36.16 -18.38
C ALA A 1006 -33.18 -36.80 -19.13
N ASN A 1007 -33.82 -36.06 -20.04
CA ASN A 1007 -34.90 -36.57 -20.89
C ASN A 1007 -34.43 -36.81 -22.33
N LEU A 1008 -34.31 -38.07 -22.74
CA LEU A 1008 -33.86 -38.48 -24.08
C LEU A 1008 -34.99 -39.02 -24.98
N SER A 1009 -36.26 -38.68 -24.71
CA SER A 1009 -37.38 -39.10 -25.55
C SER A 1009 -37.15 -38.79 -27.03
N GLY A 1010 -37.08 -39.84 -27.86
CA GLY A 1010 -36.89 -39.73 -29.30
C GLY A 1010 -35.50 -39.27 -29.76
N ALA A 1011 -34.49 -39.22 -28.88
CA ALA A 1011 -33.12 -38.87 -29.26
C ALA A 1011 -32.46 -40.00 -30.08
N ASP A 1012 -31.63 -39.65 -31.09
CA ASP A 1012 -30.88 -40.63 -31.90
C ASP A 1012 -29.47 -40.85 -31.33
N LEU A 1013 -29.24 -42.04 -30.75
CA LEU A 1013 -27.99 -42.46 -30.12
C LEU A 1013 -27.11 -43.32 -31.05
N SER A 1014 -27.33 -43.30 -32.36
CA SER A 1014 -26.57 -44.14 -33.29
C SER A 1014 -25.07 -43.85 -33.25
N ASN A 1015 -24.26 -44.89 -33.02
CA ASN A 1015 -22.79 -44.83 -32.99
C ASN A 1015 -22.19 -43.89 -31.92
N ILE A 1016 -22.91 -43.59 -30.83
CA ILE A 1016 -22.31 -42.87 -29.70
C ILE A 1016 -21.13 -43.66 -29.11
N LYS A 1017 -20.16 -42.95 -28.53
CA LYS A 1017 -19.16 -43.54 -27.64
C LYS A 1017 -19.57 -43.30 -26.19
N TRP A 1018 -19.27 -44.26 -25.33
CA TRP A 1018 -19.63 -44.25 -23.91
C TRP A 1018 -18.67 -45.17 -23.16
N ASP A 1019 -18.63 -45.07 -21.83
CA ASP A 1019 -17.85 -45.98 -20.98
C ASP A 1019 -18.59 -46.32 -19.66
N ASN A 1020 -17.93 -47.05 -18.77
CA ASN A 1020 -18.55 -47.50 -17.50
C ASN A 1020 -18.72 -46.38 -16.46
N GLN A 1021 -18.24 -45.18 -16.74
CA GLN A 1021 -18.38 -44.02 -15.86
C GLN A 1021 -19.50 -43.09 -16.33
N THR A 1022 -19.94 -43.21 -17.59
CA THR A 1022 -21.16 -42.55 -18.08
C THR A 1022 -22.37 -42.90 -17.21
N LYS A 1023 -23.01 -41.90 -16.60
CA LYS A 1023 -24.12 -42.12 -15.66
C LYS A 1023 -25.48 -41.99 -16.35
N TRP A 1024 -26.37 -42.95 -16.06
CA TRP A 1024 -27.72 -43.03 -16.65
C TRP A 1024 -28.83 -42.98 -15.59
N SER A 1025 -28.50 -42.57 -14.36
CA SER A 1025 -29.41 -42.74 -13.23
C SER A 1025 -30.66 -41.85 -13.36
N ASN A 1026 -31.85 -42.44 -13.23
CA ASN A 1026 -33.15 -41.73 -13.35
C ASN A 1026 -33.39 -41.01 -14.70
N THR A 1027 -32.65 -41.34 -15.75
CA THR A 1027 -32.87 -40.80 -17.09
C THR A 1027 -34.26 -41.20 -17.63
N ILE A 1028 -34.96 -40.27 -18.27
CA ILE A 1028 -36.34 -40.40 -18.76
C ILE A 1028 -36.34 -40.49 -20.30
N GLY A 1029 -37.37 -41.10 -20.91
CA GLY A 1029 -37.49 -41.24 -22.37
C GLY A 1029 -36.52 -42.21 -23.04
N LEU A 1030 -35.67 -42.93 -22.29
CA LEU A 1030 -34.66 -43.84 -22.86
C LEU A 1030 -35.25 -44.98 -23.70
N HIS A 1031 -36.45 -45.45 -23.36
CA HIS A 1031 -37.15 -46.49 -24.13
C HIS A 1031 -37.68 -46.00 -25.48
N GLU A 1032 -37.73 -44.68 -25.69
CA GLU A 1032 -38.10 -44.04 -26.95
C GLU A 1032 -36.87 -43.61 -27.77
N ALA A 1033 -35.65 -43.75 -27.22
CA ALA A 1033 -34.43 -43.42 -27.92
C ALA A 1033 -34.22 -44.35 -29.12
N ILE A 1034 -33.68 -43.80 -30.20
CA ILE A 1034 -33.48 -44.47 -31.48
C ILE A 1034 -31.99 -44.80 -31.64
N GLY A 1035 -31.66 -45.91 -32.31
CA GLY A 1035 -30.27 -46.18 -32.70
C GLY A 1035 -29.33 -46.60 -31.57
N VAL A 1036 -29.85 -46.98 -30.40
CA VAL A 1036 -29.05 -47.38 -29.23
C VAL A 1036 -28.06 -48.52 -29.56
N PRO A 1037 -26.75 -48.37 -29.32
CA PRO A 1037 -25.74 -49.39 -29.59
C PRO A 1037 -26.00 -50.73 -28.89
N GLU A 1038 -25.72 -51.86 -29.56
CA GLU A 1038 -25.98 -53.22 -29.03
C GLU A 1038 -25.18 -53.54 -27.75
N ASP A 1039 -23.98 -52.99 -27.61
CA ASP A 1039 -23.13 -53.12 -26.44
C ASP A 1039 -23.64 -52.31 -25.24
N LEU A 1040 -24.18 -51.11 -25.48
CA LEU A 1040 -24.82 -50.29 -24.43
C LEU A 1040 -26.08 -50.96 -23.88
N GLN A 1041 -26.87 -51.63 -24.74
CA GLN A 1041 -28.05 -52.39 -24.29
C GLN A 1041 -27.71 -53.54 -23.34
N GLN A 1042 -26.47 -54.04 -23.35
CA GLN A 1042 -26.00 -55.08 -22.45
C GLN A 1042 -25.47 -54.53 -21.11
N ASN A 1043 -25.33 -53.21 -20.97
CA ASN A 1043 -24.88 -52.57 -19.74
C ASN A 1043 -25.97 -52.66 -18.65
N PRO A 1044 -25.68 -53.20 -17.46
CA PRO A 1044 -26.69 -53.36 -16.39
C PRO A 1044 -27.29 -52.05 -15.88
N GLU A 1045 -26.49 -50.99 -15.81
CA GLU A 1045 -26.92 -49.67 -15.34
C GLU A 1045 -27.86 -49.03 -16.36
N PHE A 1046 -27.49 -49.06 -17.64
CA PHE A 1046 -28.33 -48.59 -18.74
C PHE A 1046 -29.66 -49.35 -18.82
N ALA A 1047 -29.63 -50.68 -18.74
CA ALA A 1047 -30.86 -51.51 -18.75
C ALA A 1047 -31.79 -51.20 -17.56
N THR A 1048 -31.22 -50.91 -16.39
CA THR A 1048 -31.98 -50.49 -15.21
C THR A 1048 -32.63 -49.13 -15.42
N ALA A 1049 -31.90 -48.19 -16.03
CA ALA A 1049 -32.41 -46.86 -16.38
C ALA A 1049 -33.57 -46.94 -17.40
N VAL A 1050 -33.45 -47.79 -18.43
CA VAL A 1050 -34.53 -48.02 -19.41
C VAL A 1050 -35.80 -48.56 -18.72
N ALA A 1051 -35.67 -49.56 -17.85
CA ALA A 1051 -36.81 -50.13 -17.13
C ALA A 1051 -37.48 -49.11 -16.18
N HIS A 1052 -36.67 -48.26 -15.53
CA HIS A 1052 -37.18 -47.16 -14.72
C HIS A 1052 -37.93 -46.14 -15.58
N SER A 1053 -37.35 -45.77 -16.74
CA SER A 1053 -37.96 -44.84 -17.70
C SER A 1053 -39.32 -45.33 -18.21
N GLU A 1054 -39.45 -46.61 -18.57
CA GLU A 1054 -40.73 -47.20 -18.98
C GLU A 1054 -41.78 -47.14 -17.88
N ALA A 1055 -41.38 -47.42 -16.63
CA ALA A 1055 -42.28 -47.38 -15.47
C ALA A 1055 -42.77 -45.96 -15.17
N VAL A 1056 -41.92 -44.94 -15.36
CA VAL A 1056 -42.28 -43.53 -15.20
C VAL A 1056 -43.27 -43.08 -16.28
N SER A 1057 -43.04 -43.42 -17.55
CA SER A 1057 -43.97 -43.08 -18.64
C SER A 1057 -45.35 -43.71 -18.45
N GLN A 1058 -45.41 -44.98 -18.00
CA GLN A 1058 -46.67 -45.67 -17.71
C GLN A 1058 -47.45 -45.09 -16.51
N GLN A 1059 -46.82 -44.28 -15.66
CA GLN A 1059 -47.48 -43.55 -14.57
C GLN A 1059 -47.96 -42.15 -14.98
N GLN A 1060 -47.46 -41.61 -16.10
CA GLN A 1060 -47.83 -40.30 -16.64
C GLN A 1060 -48.92 -40.35 -17.73
N GLU A 1061 -49.12 -41.50 -18.38
CA GLU A 1061 -50.30 -41.84 -19.19
C GLU A 1061 -51.54 -42.18 -18.34
#